data_AF-X6PAH4-F1
#
_entry.id   AF-X6PAH4-F1
#
_cell.length_a   1.000
_cell.length_b   1.000
_cell.length_c   1.000
_cell.angle_alpha   90.00
_cell.angle_beta   90.00
_cell.angle_gamma   90.00
#
_symmetry.space_group_name_H-M   'P 1'
#
loop_
_entity.id
_entity.type
_entity.pdbx_description
1 polymer ?
#
loop_
_entity_poly.entity_id
_entity_poly.type
_entity_poly.pdbx_seq_one_letter_code
_entity_poly.pdbx_strand_id
1 'polypeptide(L)'
;DRLKVLEAAFEEFKRQDKVLKQNETPVRNIMKAAAYVSRKETKKEYYPTKRAKVSLFDDDDMMMENTYAPMMEDTYAPMTEAYVPMMKNTYAPMKTITPFGGLVDSNNNNNNNNNNNNNNDDDKEAPTQEFVDAPSKTIVELLRPYVNKQRLRRMQAEHELSRGNEKSINMAYHLLSGMMGDGHLKTLREEVVLEFEKSNVTNVSVSEGVQLKLKAKNVKHVLVKVYRMNSMNYLKKYLSEIASDLNLEGLNSSFEDKEISVDQGDNVYAIKTVEVDLQDTLRNQRGLFFVDCIGNGKHCRALIRKGDIKFVERTCSSGHVFTLYDELNQVITRAGVIVDGVRYESQDKSGEVLVPFDSKATTPQGIPKKIILYNKDWTEDTSVLGEFDHAVESYEVNTCLWMEREQMLDKNICHVFINCALRMTGIVTSIETLLCQSSLDVTMHTSAGDNVKINRSFANLELVDNKDCVVKFVMPTECQRVELKFKTKIKKLNGSFEDVVKTRAYDLNDINKTADIACAHLVPLSAGRQYQILICGKNGEPLKQVKCRVHLQHYLHASLALFDCVTDDQGVITLTNMQGVTQISVCIVSTGRQQQWSTGSWSQTLFHQKYQILDNQTLRIPFSLFDNNNNNNNNNEEEEDLTHIRKLVLMDTWGANDYSDKVSYSDGYVTISKLKPGDYMLSCDFHKCVVFVYVCPSESPSVVIETSNKARICLDDSKIFELSESETLQIQKVEQRGRKRKEKEEKEKKRKRR
;
A
#
# COMPACT_ATOMS: atom_id res chain seq x y z
N ASP A 1 -3.85 17.33 47.32
CA ASP A 1 -2.69 16.47 47.01
C ASP A 1 -2.46 16.19 45.53
N ARG A 2 -3.43 15.69 44.75
CA ARG A 2 -3.23 15.47 43.29
C ARG A 2 -2.88 16.74 42.50
N LEU A 3 -3.40 17.90 42.90
CA LEU A 3 -3.06 19.19 42.28
C LEU A 3 -1.61 19.63 42.54
N LYS A 4 -1.07 19.33 43.73
CA LYS A 4 0.33 19.63 44.09
C LYS A 4 1.33 18.77 43.32
N VAL A 5 0.96 17.53 42.98
CA VAL A 5 1.78 16.63 42.15
C VAL A 5 1.82 17.12 40.69
N LEU A 6 0.71 17.65 40.18
CA LEU A 6 0.63 18.26 38.85
C LEU A 6 1.43 19.56 38.75
N GLU A 7 1.37 20.42 39.77
CA GLU A 7 2.18 21.65 39.82
C GLU A 7 3.69 21.34 39.90
N ALA A 8 4.08 20.33 40.68
CA ALA A 8 5.48 19.89 40.75
C ALA A 8 5.98 19.31 39.41
N ALA A 9 5.15 18.52 38.71
CA ALA A 9 5.48 17.99 37.39
C ALA A 9 5.59 19.10 36.32
N PHE A 10 4.78 20.15 36.42
CA PHE A 10 4.80 21.27 35.47
C PHE A 10 6.03 22.16 35.67
N GLU A 11 6.48 22.37 36.91
CA GLU A 11 7.72 23.09 37.20
C GLU A 11 8.98 22.28 36.81
N GLU A 12 8.95 20.95 36.97
CA GLU A 12 10.02 20.06 36.47
C GLU A 12 10.10 20.09 34.94
N PHE A 13 8.95 20.13 34.24
CA PHE A 13 8.90 20.25 32.77
C PHE A 13 9.48 21.59 32.29
N LYS A 14 9.13 22.71 32.94
CA LYS A 14 9.74 24.03 32.64
C LYS A 14 11.25 24.04 32.89
N ARG A 15 11.72 23.34 33.92
CA ARG A 15 13.14 23.22 34.24
C ARG A 15 13.89 22.43 33.16
N GLN A 16 13.30 21.35 32.65
CA GLN A 16 13.87 20.55 31.55
C GLN A 16 13.87 21.29 30.21
N ASP A 17 12.81 22.05 29.88
CA ASP A 17 12.75 22.88 28.67
C ASP A 17 13.81 24.01 28.67
N LYS A 18 14.14 24.54 29.86
CA LYS A 18 15.20 25.55 30.03
C LYS A 18 16.61 24.97 29.82
N VAL A 19 16.83 23.70 30.16
CA VAL A 19 18.09 22.97 29.92
C VAL A 19 18.23 22.61 28.43
N LEU A 20 17.14 22.21 27.77
CA LEU A 20 17.10 21.95 26.33
C LEU A 20 17.43 23.21 25.51
N LYS A 21 16.87 24.37 25.87
CA LYS A 21 17.17 25.65 25.20
C LYS A 21 18.60 26.15 25.40
N GLN A 22 19.28 25.78 26.49
CA GLN A 22 20.70 26.12 26.69
C GLN A 22 21.63 25.27 25.78
N ASN A 23 21.21 24.07 25.39
CA ASN A 23 21.97 23.16 24.52
C ASN A 23 21.70 23.35 23.01
N GLU A 24 20.77 24.22 22.59
CA GLU A 24 20.56 24.53 21.16
C GLU A 24 21.66 25.43 20.55
N THR A 25 22.35 26.23 21.37
CA THR A 25 23.34 27.20 20.90
C THR A 25 24.61 26.55 20.30
N PRO A 26 25.17 25.47 20.88
CA PRO A 26 26.30 24.74 20.28
C PRO A 26 25.91 23.99 18.99
N VAL A 27 24.74 23.35 18.96
CA VAL A 27 24.26 22.57 17.80
C VAL A 27 24.00 23.46 16.58
N ARG A 28 23.45 24.66 16.80
CA ARG A 28 23.22 25.65 15.74
C ARG A 28 24.52 26.22 15.15
N ASN A 29 25.59 26.29 15.95
CA ASN A 29 26.91 26.72 15.48
C ASN A 29 27.63 25.61 14.68
N ILE A 30 27.45 24.34 15.05
CA ILE A 30 27.97 23.19 14.29
C ILE A 30 27.27 23.07 12.93
N MET A 31 25.94 23.25 12.87
CA MET A 31 25.21 23.24 11.60
C MET A 31 25.55 24.43 10.69
N LYS A 32 25.84 25.62 11.25
CA LYS A 32 26.33 26.77 10.46
C LYS A 32 27.74 26.54 9.90
N ALA A 33 28.62 25.86 10.63
CA ALA A 33 29.94 25.48 10.14
C ALA A 33 29.86 24.44 9.01
N ALA A 34 28.99 23.43 9.15
CA ALA A 34 28.75 22.42 8.10
C ALA A 34 28.16 23.02 6.81
N ALA A 35 27.23 23.98 6.93
CA ALA A 35 26.66 24.70 5.79
C ALA A 35 27.67 25.64 5.10
N TYR A 36 28.69 26.14 5.81
CA TYR A 36 29.74 26.97 5.25
C TYR A 36 30.77 26.14 4.45
N VAL A 37 31.07 24.91 4.88
CA VAL A 37 31.95 23.98 4.15
C VAL A 37 31.28 23.48 2.86
N SER A 38 30.00 23.11 2.92
CA SER A 38 29.24 22.64 1.75
C SER A 38 29.04 23.71 0.66
N ARG A 39 28.99 25.01 1.03
CA ARG A 39 28.90 26.13 0.06
C ARG A 39 30.20 26.46 -0.66
N LYS A 40 31.36 26.01 -0.16
CA LYS A 40 32.66 26.23 -0.84
C LYS A 40 32.97 25.18 -1.90
N GLU A 41 32.33 24.01 -1.84
CA GLU A 41 32.56 22.92 -2.80
C GLU A 41 31.68 23.01 -4.08
N THR A 42 30.67 23.88 -4.09
CA THR A 42 29.72 24.04 -5.21
C THR A 42 30.01 25.20 -6.17
N LYS A 43 31.20 25.82 -6.10
CA LYS A 43 31.66 26.82 -7.08
C LYS A 43 33.05 26.48 -7.63
N LYS A 44 33.12 25.55 -8.59
CA LYS A 44 34.17 25.53 -9.63
C LYS A 44 33.54 25.06 -10.94
N GLU A 45 33.35 26.01 -11.86
CA GLU A 45 33.00 25.77 -13.26
C GLU A 45 34.22 25.24 -14.05
N TYR A 46 33.91 24.40 -15.05
CA TYR A 46 34.77 23.85 -16.10
C TYR A 46 35.37 24.97 -16.98
N TYR A 47 36.62 24.86 -17.50
CA TYR A 47 36.96 24.33 -18.85
C TYR A 47 38.51 24.46 -19.11
N PRO A 48 39.10 23.91 -20.22
CA PRO A 48 39.81 22.63 -20.29
C PRO A 48 41.33 22.74 -20.62
N THR A 49 42.13 21.67 -20.50
CA THR A 49 43.13 21.18 -21.52
C THR A 49 44.20 20.19 -20.97
N LYS A 50 44.45 19.17 -21.81
CA LYS A 50 45.73 18.48 -22.15
C LYS A 50 46.59 17.75 -21.09
N ARG A 51 46.72 16.43 -21.36
CA ARG A 51 47.92 15.56 -21.35
C ARG A 51 49.03 15.83 -20.31
N ALA A 52 49.29 14.84 -19.45
CA ALA A 52 50.63 14.28 -19.25
C ALA A 52 50.57 12.90 -18.55
N LYS A 53 51.29 11.93 -19.13
CA LYS A 53 51.79 10.72 -18.46
C LYS A 53 52.83 11.13 -17.41
N VAL A 54 52.94 10.41 -16.29
CA VAL A 54 54.20 9.81 -15.76
C VAL A 54 53.82 8.75 -14.71
N SER A 55 54.38 7.57 -14.89
CA SER A 55 54.52 6.43 -13.99
C SER A 55 55.70 6.62 -13.03
N LEU A 56 55.65 6.05 -11.81
CA LEU A 56 56.60 5.03 -11.30
C LEU A 56 56.75 4.99 -9.76
N PHE A 57 56.73 3.74 -9.27
CA PHE A 57 57.53 3.09 -8.22
C PHE A 57 57.21 3.25 -6.71
N ASP A 58 56.81 2.09 -6.18
CA ASP A 58 57.48 1.23 -5.20
C ASP A 58 57.04 1.20 -3.73
N ASP A 59 56.81 -0.06 -3.34
CA ASP A 59 56.56 -0.64 -2.03
C ASP A 59 57.81 -0.58 -1.13
N ASP A 60 57.60 -0.44 0.18
CA ASP A 60 57.99 -1.46 1.17
C ASP A 60 57.67 -1.03 2.62
N ASP A 61 57.02 -1.96 3.34
CA ASP A 61 57.05 -2.28 4.77
C ASP A 61 56.83 -1.22 5.88
N MET A 62 55.75 -1.40 6.66
CA MET A 62 55.85 -1.86 8.06
C MET A 62 54.48 -2.00 8.78
N MET A 63 54.22 -3.24 9.21
CA MET A 63 53.70 -3.70 10.50
C MET A 63 52.37 -3.20 11.11
N MET A 64 51.51 -4.21 11.29
CA MET A 64 50.31 -4.34 12.12
C MET A 64 50.38 -3.74 13.54
N GLU A 65 49.30 -3.07 13.92
CA GLU A 65 48.73 -3.14 15.28
C GLU A 65 47.20 -3.26 15.20
N ASN A 66 46.70 -4.48 15.47
CA ASN A 66 45.29 -4.79 15.65
C ASN A 66 44.86 -4.33 17.04
N THR A 67 43.90 -3.40 17.10
CA THR A 67 43.13 -3.17 18.34
C THR A 67 41.67 -3.52 18.06
N TYR A 68 41.27 -4.72 18.51
CA TYR A 68 39.88 -5.15 18.60
C TYR A 68 39.28 -4.62 19.92
N ALA A 69 38.11 -3.97 19.82
CA ALA A 69 37.17 -3.79 20.92
C ALA A 69 35.73 -3.84 20.36
N PRO A 70 34.74 -4.30 21.14
CA PRO A 70 33.70 -5.23 20.71
C PRO A 70 32.41 -4.57 20.20
N MET A 71 31.72 -5.25 19.27
CA MET A 71 30.34 -4.97 18.88
C MET A 71 29.40 -5.29 20.06
N MET A 72 28.74 -4.25 20.58
CA MET A 72 27.60 -4.38 21.49
C MET A 72 26.31 -4.64 20.71
N GLU A 73 25.43 -5.34 21.42
CA GLU A 73 24.14 -5.90 21.03
C GLU A 73 23.17 -4.91 20.37
N ASP A 74 22.51 -5.41 19.33
CA ASP A 74 21.40 -4.78 18.63
C ASP A 74 20.26 -4.42 19.57
N THR A 75 20.11 -3.13 19.87
CA THR A 75 18.89 -2.58 20.43
C THR A 75 18.03 -2.07 19.27
N TYR A 76 17.06 -2.88 18.83
CA TYR A 76 16.04 -2.48 17.87
C TYR A 76 15.16 -1.38 18.48
N ALA A 77 15.38 -0.13 18.07
CA ALA A 77 14.44 0.97 18.24
C ALA A 77 13.54 1.04 16.99
N PRO A 78 12.20 1.08 17.12
CA PRO A 78 11.33 1.29 15.96
C PRO A 78 11.47 2.74 15.50
N MET A 79 12.15 2.96 14.37
CA MET A 79 12.09 4.23 13.65
C MET A 79 10.71 4.37 13.01
N THR A 80 9.84 5.16 13.62
CA THR A 80 8.71 5.80 12.94
C THR A 80 9.26 6.97 12.12
N GLU A 81 9.79 6.71 10.93
CA GLU A 81 9.98 7.76 9.92
C GLU A 81 8.64 8.03 9.24
N ALA A 82 8.01 9.15 9.64
CA ALA A 82 6.88 9.71 8.93
C ALA A 82 7.38 10.19 7.55
N TYR A 83 7.08 9.39 6.53
CA TYR A 83 7.20 9.79 5.13
C TYR A 83 6.25 10.97 4.89
N VAL A 84 6.78 12.18 4.69
CA VAL A 84 6.02 13.33 4.21
C VAL A 84 6.13 13.36 2.69
N PRO A 85 5.10 12.93 1.94
CA PRO A 85 5.11 13.09 0.49
C PRO A 85 5.00 14.59 0.16
N MET A 86 5.95 15.12 -0.61
CA MET A 86 5.79 16.41 -1.27
C MET A 86 4.60 16.30 -2.25
N MET A 87 3.48 16.90 -1.87
CA MET A 87 2.30 17.03 -2.73
C MET A 87 2.66 17.80 -4.00
N LYS A 88 2.51 17.13 -5.15
CA LYS A 88 2.17 17.81 -6.40
C LYS A 88 0.76 18.38 -6.23
N ASN A 89 0.60 19.68 -6.45
CA ASN A 89 -0.66 20.42 -6.42
C ASN A 89 -1.75 19.70 -7.23
N THR A 90 -2.63 18.99 -6.54
CA THR A 90 -3.87 18.43 -7.07
C THR A 90 -4.96 19.46 -6.77
N TYR A 91 -5.44 20.14 -7.81
CA TYR A 91 -6.60 21.02 -7.72
C TYR A 91 -7.86 20.18 -7.57
N ALA A 92 -8.54 20.29 -6.42
CA ALA A 92 -9.91 19.81 -6.28
C ALA A 92 -10.87 20.81 -6.96
N PRO A 93 -11.90 20.36 -7.70
CA PRO A 93 -12.89 21.25 -8.29
C PRO A 93 -13.74 21.90 -7.19
N MET A 94 -13.80 23.23 -7.20
CA MET A 94 -14.78 23.99 -6.41
C MET A 94 -16.20 23.57 -6.84
N LYS A 95 -16.99 23.06 -5.90
CA LYS A 95 -18.44 22.92 -6.05
C LYS A 95 -19.02 24.29 -6.42
N THR A 96 -19.75 24.30 -7.52
CA THR A 96 -20.62 25.39 -7.96
C THR A 96 -21.64 25.72 -6.86
N ILE A 97 -21.53 26.92 -6.29
CA ILE A 97 -22.59 27.53 -5.49
C ILE A 97 -23.67 27.96 -6.48
N THR A 98 -24.79 27.24 -6.49
CA THR A 98 -26.03 27.64 -7.16
C THR A 98 -26.64 28.84 -6.42
N PRO A 99 -27.14 29.89 -7.11
CA PRO A 99 -27.89 30.93 -6.43
C PRO A 99 -29.25 30.40 -6.00
N PHE A 100 -29.65 30.74 -4.78
CA PHE A 100 -30.96 30.51 -4.18
C PHE A 100 -32.10 30.79 -5.18
N GLY A 101 -32.82 29.73 -5.57
CA GLY A 101 -34.14 29.80 -6.18
C GLY A 101 -35.20 29.65 -5.09
N GLY A 102 -36.10 30.64 -5.00
CA GLY A 102 -37.19 30.66 -4.05
C GLY A 102 -38.26 29.61 -4.34
N LEU A 103 -38.76 28.99 -3.27
CA LEU A 103 -40.09 28.42 -3.18
C LEU A 103 -40.81 29.24 -2.12
N VAL A 104 -41.79 30.04 -2.53
CA VAL A 104 -42.84 30.54 -1.64
C VAL A 104 -44.17 30.24 -2.31
N ASP A 105 -45.00 29.57 -1.54
CA ASP A 105 -46.34 29.12 -1.83
C ASP A 105 -47.26 30.21 -2.38
N SER A 106 -48.07 29.83 -3.36
CA SER A 106 -49.29 30.54 -3.73
C SER A 106 -50.46 29.96 -2.92
N ASN A 107 -51.05 30.78 -2.05
CA ASN A 107 -52.46 30.66 -1.74
C ASN A 107 -53.06 31.98 -1.19
N ASN A 108 -54.17 32.35 -1.83
CA ASN A 108 -55.32 33.13 -1.35
C ASN A 108 -55.34 34.68 -1.34
N ASN A 109 -56.07 35.18 -2.35
CA ASN A 109 -57.26 36.05 -2.30
C ASN A 109 -57.26 37.51 -1.78
N ASN A 110 -57.86 38.35 -2.65
CA ASN A 110 -58.57 39.64 -2.45
C ASN A 110 -57.73 40.86 -2.03
N ASN A 111 -57.92 42.09 -2.53
CA ASN A 111 -59.15 42.74 -2.99
C ASN A 111 -58.84 43.97 -3.89
N ASN A 112 -59.89 44.40 -4.59
CA ASN A 112 -60.01 45.48 -5.59
C ASN A 112 -59.61 46.92 -5.22
N ASN A 113 -59.32 47.69 -6.29
CA ASN A 113 -59.60 49.11 -6.60
C ASN A 113 -58.96 50.25 -5.79
N ASN A 114 -58.16 51.12 -6.44
CA ASN A 114 -58.63 52.37 -7.10
C ASN A 114 -57.49 53.25 -7.67
N ASN A 115 -57.75 53.80 -8.87
CA ASN A 115 -57.28 55.04 -9.52
C ASN A 115 -56.15 55.90 -8.89
N ASN A 116 -55.13 56.29 -9.67
CA ASN A 116 -55.12 57.55 -10.46
C ASN A 116 -53.80 57.79 -11.21
N ASN A 117 -53.93 58.52 -12.33
CA ASN A 117 -52.90 59.03 -13.25
C ASN A 117 -51.65 59.63 -12.59
N ASN A 118 -50.48 59.41 -13.20
CA ASN A 118 -49.75 60.48 -13.90
C ASN A 118 -48.55 59.94 -14.69
N ASN A 119 -48.39 60.51 -15.89
CA ASN A 119 -47.23 60.40 -16.75
C ASN A 119 -45.94 60.74 -15.99
N ASN A 120 -44.87 60.00 -16.27
CA ASN A 120 -43.58 60.57 -16.65
C ASN A 120 -42.76 59.49 -17.35
N ASP A 121 -42.30 59.85 -18.54
CA ASP A 121 -41.21 59.20 -19.25
C ASP A 121 -40.00 59.09 -18.31
N ASP A 122 -39.44 57.89 -18.22
CA ASP A 122 -38.03 57.69 -17.87
C ASP A 122 -37.59 56.38 -18.51
N ASP A 123 -36.85 56.51 -19.60
CA ASP A 123 -36.01 55.47 -20.17
C ASP A 123 -35.16 54.84 -19.06
N LYS A 124 -35.56 53.65 -18.59
CA LYS A 124 -34.71 52.85 -17.70
C LYS A 124 -33.57 52.27 -18.53
N GLU A 125 -32.50 53.05 -18.65
CA GLU A 125 -31.17 52.55 -18.98
C GLU A 125 -30.87 51.31 -18.12
N ALA A 126 -30.45 50.24 -18.79
CA ALA A 126 -29.95 49.04 -18.13
C ALA A 126 -28.75 49.43 -17.24
N PRO A 127 -28.59 48.82 -16.05
CA PRO A 127 -27.57 49.24 -15.10
C PRO A 127 -26.18 49.13 -15.71
N THR A 128 -25.45 50.24 -15.68
CA THR A 128 -24.02 50.33 -15.98
C THR A 128 -23.27 49.30 -15.15
N GLN A 129 -22.61 48.34 -15.81
CA GLN A 129 -21.78 47.36 -15.11
C GLN A 129 -20.60 48.08 -14.44
N GLU A 130 -20.65 48.23 -13.12
CA GLU A 130 -19.54 48.79 -12.34
C GLU A 130 -18.32 47.86 -12.37
N PHE A 131 -17.17 48.37 -12.81
CA PHE A 131 -15.87 47.67 -12.82
C PHE A 131 -15.40 47.37 -11.39
N VAL A 132 -15.18 46.09 -11.05
CA VAL A 132 -14.84 45.55 -9.71
C VAL A 132 -15.12 46.54 -8.59
N ASP A 133 -16.40 46.88 -8.45
CA ASP A 133 -16.93 47.52 -7.26
C ASP A 133 -17.97 46.53 -6.73
N ALA A 134 -17.60 45.81 -5.67
CA ALA A 134 -18.56 44.95 -5.02
C ALA A 134 -19.58 45.87 -4.30
N PRO A 135 -20.89 45.61 -4.43
CA PRO A 135 -21.90 46.44 -3.78
C PRO A 135 -21.76 46.41 -2.25
N SER A 136 -21.13 45.36 -1.70
CA SER A 136 -20.82 45.23 -0.28
C SER A 136 -19.43 45.75 0.05
N LYS A 137 -19.37 46.90 0.74
CA LYS A 137 -18.13 47.44 1.32
C LYS A 137 -17.41 46.43 2.22
N THR A 138 -18.16 45.60 2.96
CA THR A 138 -17.63 44.59 3.88
C THR A 138 -16.80 43.52 3.15
N ILE A 139 -17.26 43.07 1.97
CA ILE A 139 -16.52 42.09 1.16
C ILE A 139 -15.23 42.70 0.61
N VAL A 140 -15.28 43.96 0.15
CA VAL A 140 -14.10 44.67 -0.35
C VAL A 140 -13.05 44.85 0.76
N GLU A 141 -13.48 45.20 1.98
CA GLU A 141 -12.58 45.35 3.13
C GLU A 141 -11.96 44.02 3.57
N LEU A 142 -12.75 42.94 3.61
CA LEU A 142 -12.29 41.59 3.97
C LEU A 142 -11.22 41.08 2.99
N LEU A 143 -11.41 41.31 1.69
CA LEU A 143 -10.51 40.83 0.64
C LEU A 143 -9.32 41.77 0.40
N ARG A 144 -9.34 43.01 0.91
CA ARG A 144 -8.31 44.03 0.71
C ARG A 144 -6.88 43.58 1.04
N PRO A 145 -6.62 42.77 2.10
CA PRO A 145 -5.27 42.27 2.37
C PRO A 145 -4.77 41.26 1.33
N TYR A 146 -5.68 40.57 0.63
CA TYR A 146 -5.37 39.47 -0.28
C TYR A 146 -5.46 39.87 -1.76
N VAL A 147 -6.14 40.97 -2.07
CA VAL A 147 -6.52 41.36 -3.43
C VAL A 147 -6.18 42.81 -3.72
N ASN A 148 -5.34 43.03 -4.74
CA ASN A 148 -5.02 44.38 -5.20
C ASN A 148 -6.13 44.91 -6.14
N LYS A 149 -6.90 45.89 -5.68
CA LYS A 149 -8.00 46.51 -6.42
C LYS A 149 -7.59 47.09 -7.78
N GLN A 150 -6.44 47.77 -7.85
CA GLN A 150 -5.96 48.35 -9.12
C GLN A 150 -5.59 47.26 -10.13
N ARG A 151 -4.94 46.19 -9.67
CA ARG A 151 -4.61 45.03 -10.52
C ARG A 151 -5.86 44.35 -11.06
N LEU A 152 -6.88 44.16 -10.24
CA LEU A 152 -8.15 43.57 -10.69
C LEU A 152 -8.90 44.47 -11.69
N ARG A 153 -8.99 45.77 -11.43
CA ARG A 153 -9.61 46.71 -12.37
C ARG A 153 -8.89 46.73 -13.71
N ARG A 154 -7.55 46.70 -13.69
CA ARG A 154 -6.74 46.54 -14.90
C ARG A 154 -7.08 45.24 -15.63
N MET A 155 -7.05 44.10 -14.95
CA MET A 155 -7.34 42.79 -15.56
C MET A 155 -8.77 42.72 -16.13
N GLN A 156 -9.76 43.28 -15.44
CA GLN A 156 -11.14 43.34 -15.93
C GLN A 156 -11.23 44.24 -17.17
N ALA A 157 -10.58 45.41 -17.16
CA ALA A 157 -10.59 46.29 -18.33
C ALA A 157 -9.88 45.69 -19.53
N GLU A 158 -8.74 45.01 -19.34
CA GLU A 158 -8.07 44.26 -20.41
C GLU A 158 -8.99 43.15 -20.95
N HIS A 159 -9.71 42.46 -20.07
CA HIS A 159 -10.67 41.42 -20.46
C HIS A 159 -11.87 41.97 -21.23
N GLU A 160 -12.53 43.04 -20.76
CA GLU A 160 -13.68 43.64 -21.45
C GLU A 160 -13.28 44.20 -22.82
N LEU A 161 -12.13 44.86 -22.90
CA LEU A 161 -11.60 45.40 -24.15
C LEU A 161 -11.25 44.29 -25.15
N SER A 162 -10.68 43.17 -24.68
CA SER A 162 -10.33 42.01 -25.50
C SER A 162 -11.52 41.10 -25.84
N ARG A 163 -12.59 41.10 -25.06
CA ARG A 163 -13.83 40.36 -25.38
C ARG A 163 -14.65 41.07 -26.45
N GLY A 164 -14.50 42.38 -26.58
CA GLY A 164 -15.19 43.19 -27.58
C GLY A 164 -16.68 43.41 -27.30
N ASN A 165 -17.05 43.49 -26.01
CA ASN A 165 -18.41 43.83 -25.62
C ASN A 165 -18.67 45.32 -25.89
N GLU A 166 -19.56 45.62 -26.86
CA GLU A 166 -19.85 46.99 -27.32
C GLU A 166 -20.29 47.93 -26.19
N LYS A 167 -20.97 47.39 -25.16
CA LYS A 167 -21.50 48.19 -24.05
C LYS A 167 -20.42 48.66 -23.07
N SER A 168 -19.34 47.88 -22.90
CA SER A 168 -18.29 48.14 -21.91
C SER A 168 -16.99 48.65 -22.54
N ILE A 169 -16.86 48.59 -23.87
CA ILE A 169 -15.63 48.89 -24.62
C ILE A 169 -15.08 50.30 -24.35
N ASN A 170 -15.94 51.33 -24.42
CA ASN A 170 -15.51 52.72 -24.27
C ASN A 170 -15.07 52.99 -22.83
N MET A 171 -15.82 52.44 -21.86
CA MET A 171 -15.48 52.55 -20.46
C MET A 171 -14.17 51.82 -20.13
N ALA A 172 -13.99 50.60 -20.65
CA ALA A 172 -12.75 49.84 -20.49
C ALA A 172 -11.55 50.57 -21.10
N TYR A 173 -11.71 51.16 -22.28
CA TYR A 173 -10.69 51.94 -22.97
C TYR A 173 -10.25 53.16 -22.15
N HIS A 174 -11.20 54.00 -21.71
CA HIS A 174 -10.88 55.18 -20.91
C HIS A 174 -10.26 54.82 -19.56
N LEU A 175 -10.76 53.76 -18.92
CA LEU A 175 -10.24 53.27 -17.65
C LEU A 175 -8.79 52.76 -17.81
N LEU A 176 -8.49 52.02 -18.87
CA LEU A 176 -7.12 51.57 -19.19
C LEU A 176 -6.21 52.73 -19.59
N SER A 177 -6.67 53.68 -20.40
CA SER A 177 -5.90 54.88 -20.78
C SER A 177 -5.52 55.68 -19.53
N GLY A 178 -6.47 55.91 -18.62
CA GLY A 178 -6.23 56.63 -17.36
C GLY A 178 -5.29 55.90 -16.39
N MET A 179 -5.28 54.56 -16.37
CA MET A 179 -4.44 53.78 -15.45
C MET A 179 -3.05 53.42 -16.01
N MET A 180 -2.94 53.17 -17.31
CA MET A 180 -1.74 52.59 -17.95
C MET A 180 -1.16 53.46 -19.08
N GLY A 181 -1.88 54.49 -19.53
CA GLY A 181 -1.49 55.37 -20.62
C GLY A 181 -1.66 54.77 -22.02
N ASP A 182 -1.50 55.61 -23.04
CA ASP A 182 -1.75 55.25 -24.43
C ASP A 182 -0.72 54.26 -25.00
N GLY A 183 0.49 54.22 -24.44
CA GLY A 183 1.52 53.25 -24.83
C GLY A 183 1.07 51.80 -24.60
N HIS A 184 0.44 51.52 -23.46
CA HIS A 184 -0.10 50.19 -23.15
C HIS A 184 -1.25 49.81 -24.09
N LEU A 185 -2.13 50.76 -24.38
CA LEU A 185 -3.22 50.56 -25.35
C LEU A 185 -2.70 50.34 -26.76
N LYS A 186 -1.62 51.01 -27.17
CA LYS A 186 -0.97 50.75 -28.45
C LYS A 186 -0.41 49.32 -28.50
N THR A 187 0.30 48.89 -27.45
CA THR A 187 0.78 47.51 -27.35
C THR A 187 -0.36 46.50 -27.42
N LEU A 188 -1.43 46.69 -26.65
CA LEU A 188 -2.60 45.82 -26.70
C LEU A 188 -3.24 45.81 -28.09
N ARG A 189 -3.28 46.94 -28.81
CA ARG A 189 -3.83 46.99 -30.16
C ARG A 189 -2.98 46.22 -31.16
N GLU A 190 -1.66 46.36 -31.09
CA GLU A 190 -0.71 45.81 -32.05
C GLU A 190 -0.29 44.37 -31.73
N GLU A 191 -0.57 43.89 -30.51
CA GLU A 191 -0.25 42.54 -30.07
C GLU A 191 -0.88 41.48 -30.99
N VAL A 192 -0.05 40.52 -31.42
CA VAL A 192 -0.49 39.34 -32.16
C VAL A 192 -0.72 38.20 -31.17
N VAL A 193 -1.97 37.74 -31.07
CA VAL A 193 -2.35 36.60 -30.22
C VAL A 193 -2.67 35.41 -31.11
N LEU A 194 -2.05 34.27 -30.80
CA LEU A 194 -2.36 32.97 -31.40
C LEU A 194 -2.07 31.90 -30.34
N GLU A 195 -3.10 31.43 -29.64
CA GLU A 195 -2.96 30.47 -28.54
C GLU A 195 -4.15 29.52 -28.44
N PHE A 196 -3.91 28.24 -28.16
CA PHE A 196 -4.98 27.30 -27.86
C PHE A 196 -5.59 27.59 -26.48
N GLU A 197 -6.92 27.46 -26.37
CA GLU A 197 -7.58 27.55 -25.06
C GLU A 197 -7.17 26.39 -24.15
N LYS A 198 -6.97 26.70 -22.86
CA LYS A 198 -6.59 25.70 -21.84
C LYS A 198 -7.68 24.65 -21.59
N SER A 199 -8.91 24.91 -21.99
CA SER A 199 -10.04 23.98 -21.88
C SER A 199 -10.10 22.95 -23.01
N ASN A 200 -9.20 23.01 -23.99
CA ASN A 200 -9.15 22.01 -25.06
C ASN A 200 -8.80 20.63 -24.51
N VAL A 201 -9.49 19.61 -25.03
CA VAL A 201 -9.24 18.21 -24.71
C VAL A 201 -7.90 17.76 -25.29
N THR A 202 -7.09 17.07 -24.49
CA THR A 202 -5.80 16.48 -24.93
C THR A 202 -5.89 14.98 -25.15
N ASN A 203 -6.90 14.31 -24.59
CA ASN A 203 -7.14 12.89 -24.70
C ASN A 203 -8.56 12.69 -25.24
N VAL A 204 -8.69 11.98 -26.37
CA VAL A 204 -9.94 11.83 -27.10
C VAL A 204 -10.13 10.36 -27.50
N SER A 205 -11.37 9.88 -27.52
CA SER A 205 -11.66 8.53 -28.02
C SER A 205 -11.30 8.40 -29.50
N VAL A 206 -10.93 7.20 -29.94
CA VAL A 206 -10.61 6.94 -31.36
C VAL A 206 -11.81 7.23 -32.25
N SER A 207 -13.03 6.90 -31.81
CA SER A 207 -14.27 7.05 -32.59
C SER A 207 -14.76 8.48 -32.76
N GLU A 208 -14.31 9.40 -31.91
CA GLU A 208 -14.77 10.80 -31.89
C GLU A 208 -13.97 11.66 -32.87
N GLY A 209 -14.48 12.83 -33.25
CA GLY A 209 -13.71 13.86 -33.96
C GLY A 209 -12.88 14.72 -33.00
N VAL A 210 -12.08 15.65 -33.51
CA VAL A 210 -11.38 16.64 -32.67
C VAL A 210 -11.79 18.04 -33.10
N GLN A 211 -12.14 18.89 -32.14
CA GLN A 211 -12.38 20.31 -32.35
C GLN A 211 -11.65 21.09 -31.26
N LEU A 212 -10.81 22.06 -31.66
CA LEU A 212 -9.99 22.83 -30.73
C LEU A 212 -10.36 24.31 -30.82
N LYS A 213 -10.46 24.97 -29.67
CA LYS A 213 -10.66 26.41 -29.58
C LYS A 213 -9.32 27.12 -29.62
N LEU A 214 -9.15 28.03 -30.57
CA LEU A 214 -7.96 28.82 -30.81
C LEU A 214 -8.29 30.30 -30.65
N LYS A 215 -7.55 31.01 -29.81
CA LYS A 215 -7.64 32.46 -29.69
C LYS A 215 -6.74 33.12 -30.72
N ALA A 216 -7.30 34.03 -31.51
CA ALA A 216 -6.61 34.76 -32.55
C ALA A 216 -6.89 36.27 -32.47
N LYS A 217 -5.84 37.08 -32.63
CA LYS A 217 -5.92 38.55 -32.75
C LYS A 217 -4.82 39.07 -33.66
N ASN A 218 -5.18 39.98 -34.56
CA ASN A 218 -4.29 40.48 -35.61
C ASN A 218 -3.70 39.35 -36.46
N VAL A 219 -4.49 38.30 -36.71
CA VAL A 219 -4.12 37.17 -37.57
C VAL A 219 -5.26 36.99 -38.55
N LYS A 220 -5.04 37.22 -39.85
CA LYS A 220 -6.09 37.10 -40.89
C LYS A 220 -6.32 35.67 -41.34
N HIS A 221 -5.24 34.93 -41.47
CA HIS A 221 -5.21 33.56 -41.95
C HIS A 221 -4.39 32.73 -40.97
N VAL A 222 -4.95 31.61 -40.53
CA VAL A 222 -4.28 30.61 -39.71
C VAL A 222 -4.07 29.37 -40.58
N LEU A 223 -2.82 29.01 -40.80
CA LEU A 223 -2.44 27.74 -41.40
C LEU A 223 -2.39 26.67 -40.31
N VAL A 224 -3.20 25.63 -40.45
CA VAL A 224 -3.27 24.49 -39.54
C VAL A 224 -2.60 23.29 -40.19
N LYS A 225 -1.56 22.78 -39.55
CA LYS A 225 -0.84 21.57 -39.95
C LYS A 225 -1.02 20.49 -38.90
N VAL A 226 -1.30 19.27 -39.35
CA VAL A 226 -1.46 18.11 -38.46
C VAL A 226 -0.35 17.10 -38.73
N TYR A 227 0.41 16.74 -37.69
CA TYR A 227 1.50 15.78 -37.77
C TYR A 227 1.19 14.56 -36.91
N ARG A 228 1.28 13.37 -37.50
CA ARG A 228 1.18 12.09 -36.80
C ARG A 228 2.56 11.65 -36.32
N MET A 229 2.67 11.34 -35.04
CA MET A 229 3.93 10.95 -34.42
C MET A 229 4.12 9.44 -34.40
N ASN A 230 5.30 8.96 -34.77
CA ASN A 230 5.69 7.59 -34.52
C ASN A 230 6.12 7.42 -33.05
N SER A 231 5.14 7.16 -32.18
CA SER A 231 5.38 7.02 -30.75
C SER A 231 6.31 5.85 -30.43
N MET A 232 6.20 4.70 -31.09
CA MET A 232 7.10 3.55 -30.88
C MET A 232 8.58 3.94 -31.03
N ASN A 233 8.95 4.59 -32.13
CA ASN A 233 10.33 4.96 -32.40
C ASN A 233 10.84 6.04 -31.44
N TYR A 234 9.98 7.01 -31.09
CA TYR A 234 10.33 8.01 -30.08
C TYR A 234 10.58 7.37 -28.71
N LEU A 235 9.65 6.53 -28.25
CA LEU A 235 9.72 5.88 -26.95
C LEU A 235 10.92 4.94 -26.83
N LYS A 236 11.25 4.18 -27.89
CA LYS A 236 12.46 3.35 -27.92
C LYS A 236 13.74 4.16 -27.80
N LYS A 237 13.78 5.38 -28.36
CA LYS A 237 14.97 6.23 -28.38
C LYS A 237 15.14 7.04 -27.10
N TYR A 238 14.06 7.60 -26.56
CA TYR A 238 14.10 8.58 -25.47
C TYR A 238 13.52 8.06 -24.15
N LEU A 239 12.78 6.95 -24.16
CA LEU A 239 12.14 6.35 -22.99
C LEU A 239 11.41 7.37 -22.11
N SER A 240 10.73 8.32 -22.75
CA SER A 240 10.05 9.46 -22.13
C SER A 240 8.86 9.87 -22.97
N GLU A 241 7.87 10.49 -22.33
CA GLU A 241 6.70 11.03 -23.00
C GLU A 241 7.10 12.11 -24.02
N ILE A 242 6.37 12.18 -25.13
CA ILE A 242 6.63 13.16 -26.18
C ILE A 242 6.29 14.55 -25.64
N ALA A 243 7.31 15.41 -25.58
CA ALA A 243 7.15 16.80 -25.15
C ALA A 243 6.47 17.64 -26.25
N SER A 244 5.64 18.61 -25.84
CA SER A 244 4.87 19.41 -26.77
C SER A 244 5.72 20.38 -27.62
N ASP A 245 6.95 20.65 -27.21
CA ASP A 245 7.91 21.58 -27.81
C ASP A 245 8.87 20.91 -28.81
N LEU A 246 8.61 19.67 -29.21
CA LEU A 246 9.43 18.94 -30.19
C LEU A 246 9.63 19.73 -31.48
N ASN A 247 10.86 19.85 -32.00
CA ASN A 247 11.06 20.54 -33.27
C ASN A 247 10.45 19.75 -34.44
N LEU A 248 9.52 20.36 -35.18
CA LEU A 248 8.84 19.79 -36.35
C LEU A 248 9.27 20.46 -37.67
N GLU A 249 10.29 21.33 -37.62
CA GLU A 249 10.79 22.03 -38.80
C GLU A 249 11.32 21.06 -39.87
N GLY A 250 10.95 21.30 -41.12
CA GLY A 250 11.33 20.44 -42.25
C GLY A 250 10.51 19.15 -42.37
N LEU A 251 9.51 18.92 -41.52
CA LEU A 251 8.56 17.81 -41.65
C LEU A 251 7.35 18.21 -42.50
N ASN A 252 6.88 17.27 -43.30
CA ASN A 252 5.60 17.39 -44.00
C ASN A 252 4.45 17.01 -43.07
N SER A 253 3.32 17.71 -43.21
CA SER A 253 2.08 17.37 -42.52
C SER A 253 1.59 15.98 -42.95
N SER A 254 0.98 15.26 -42.02
CA SER A 254 0.42 13.92 -42.26
C SER A 254 -0.95 13.95 -42.91
N PHE A 255 -1.59 15.12 -42.91
CA PHE A 255 -2.90 15.38 -43.49
C PHE A 255 -2.85 16.69 -44.27
N GLU A 256 -3.85 16.92 -45.12
CA GLU A 256 -3.97 18.16 -45.89
C GLU A 256 -3.97 19.40 -44.96
N ASP A 257 -3.15 20.38 -45.31
CA ASP A 257 -3.06 21.65 -44.59
C ASP A 257 -4.41 22.38 -44.71
N LYS A 258 -4.93 22.87 -43.59
CA LYS A 258 -6.17 23.66 -43.56
C LYS A 258 -5.86 25.12 -43.35
N GLU A 259 -6.54 26.00 -44.06
CA GLU A 259 -6.45 27.44 -43.85
C GLU A 259 -7.76 27.95 -43.26
N ILE A 260 -7.67 28.63 -42.12
CA ILE A 260 -8.83 29.23 -41.46
C ILE A 260 -8.73 30.75 -41.60
N SER A 261 -9.75 31.34 -42.23
CA SER A 261 -9.90 32.80 -42.28
C SER A 261 -10.50 33.29 -40.96
N VAL A 262 -9.81 34.23 -40.32
CA VAL A 262 -10.25 34.84 -39.08
C VAL A 262 -10.88 36.18 -39.41
N ASP A 263 -12.18 36.32 -39.16
CA ASP A 263 -12.84 37.61 -39.24
C ASP A 263 -12.16 38.59 -38.28
N GLN A 264 -11.76 39.78 -38.72
CA GLN A 264 -11.11 40.76 -37.84
C GLN A 264 -12.12 41.59 -37.05
N GLY A 265 -13.36 41.75 -37.54
CA GLY A 265 -14.38 42.62 -36.94
C GLY A 265 -13.94 44.09 -36.80
N ASP A 266 -14.78 44.90 -36.15
CA ASP A 266 -14.53 46.35 -36.00
C ASP A 266 -13.68 46.69 -34.76
N ASN A 267 -13.73 45.84 -33.72
CA ASN A 267 -12.93 46.06 -32.52
C ASN A 267 -11.49 45.56 -32.70
N VAL A 268 -10.57 46.50 -32.90
CA VAL A 268 -9.12 46.27 -33.01
C VAL A 268 -8.46 45.66 -31.75
N TYR A 269 -9.15 45.65 -30.62
CA TYR A 269 -8.67 45.05 -29.38
C TYR A 269 -9.15 43.60 -29.17
N ALA A 270 -10.15 43.16 -29.93
CA ALA A 270 -10.81 41.88 -29.70
C ALA A 270 -9.86 40.70 -29.94
N ILE A 271 -9.88 39.73 -29.03
CA ILE A 271 -9.34 38.39 -29.24
C ILE A 271 -10.52 37.51 -29.61
N LYS A 272 -10.49 36.93 -30.80
CA LYS A 272 -11.56 36.04 -31.27
C LYS A 272 -11.23 34.60 -30.97
N THR A 273 -12.22 33.84 -30.54
CA THR A 273 -12.13 32.39 -30.48
C THR A 273 -12.57 31.82 -31.83
N VAL A 274 -11.68 31.06 -32.45
CA VAL A 274 -11.86 30.39 -33.73
C VAL A 274 -11.82 28.89 -33.48
N GLU A 275 -12.67 28.14 -34.18
CA GLU A 275 -12.69 26.69 -34.07
C GLU A 275 -11.78 26.06 -35.12
N VAL A 276 -10.83 25.27 -34.66
CA VAL A 276 -10.01 24.40 -35.50
C VAL A 276 -10.75 23.07 -35.61
N ASP A 277 -11.52 22.93 -36.69
CA ASP A 277 -12.31 21.72 -36.96
C ASP A 277 -11.46 20.63 -37.64
N LEU A 278 -11.18 19.58 -36.87
CA LEU A 278 -10.48 18.37 -37.28
C LEU A 278 -11.36 17.14 -37.09
N GLN A 279 -12.69 17.29 -37.10
CA GLN A 279 -13.60 16.17 -36.89
C GLN A 279 -13.34 15.08 -37.91
N ASP A 280 -13.44 15.36 -39.21
CA ASP A 280 -13.23 14.35 -40.24
C ASP A 280 -11.77 13.94 -40.41
N THR A 281 -10.84 14.85 -40.11
CA THR A 281 -9.39 14.60 -40.22
C THR A 281 -8.93 13.56 -39.19
N LEU A 282 -9.45 13.62 -37.97
CA LEU A 282 -8.98 12.81 -36.85
C LEU A 282 -9.99 11.77 -36.36
N ARG A 283 -11.22 11.73 -36.89
CA ARG A 283 -12.20 10.68 -36.56
C ARG A 283 -11.68 9.31 -37.00
N ASN A 284 -11.82 8.31 -36.13
CA ASN A 284 -11.31 6.95 -36.32
C ASN A 284 -9.78 6.86 -36.50
N GLN A 285 -9.05 7.93 -36.17
CA GLN A 285 -7.59 7.91 -36.13
C GLN A 285 -7.13 7.61 -34.70
N ARG A 286 -6.28 6.59 -34.55
CA ARG A 286 -5.59 6.27 -33.29
C ARG A 286 -4.15 6.77 -33.36
N GLY A 287 -3.64 7.31 -32.27
CA GLY A 287 -2.24 7.72 -32.16
C GLY A 287 -2.05 9.10 -31.52
N LEU A 288 -0.86 9.65 -31.69
CA LEU A 288 -0.49 10.95 -31.15
C LEU A 288 -0.32 11.97 -32.28
N PHE A 289 -1.01 13.10 -32.15
CA PHE A 289 -1.09 14.12 -33.19
C PHE A 289 -0.66 15.48 -32.66
N PHE A 290 0.27 16.12 -33.36
CA PHE A 290 0.51 17.55 -33.19
C PHE A 290 -0.42 18.34 -34.11
N VAL A 291 -1.11 19.31 -33.54
CA VAL A 291 -1.85 20.33 -34.29
C VAL A 291 -1.10 21.63 -34.16
N ASP A 292 -0.44 22.06 -35.23
CA ASP A 292 0.36 23.28 -35.29
C ASP A 292 -0.42 24.36 -36.04
N CYS A 293 -0.66 25.50 -35.38
CA CYS A 293 -1.35 26.65 -35.95
C CYS A 293 -0.36 27.79 -36.14
N ILE A 294 -0.24 28.29 -37.37
CA ILE A 294 0.76 29.29 -37.76
C ILE A 294 0.03 30.49 -38.38
N GLY A 295 0.34 31.71 -37.91
CA GLY A 295 -0.27 32.92 -38.42
C GLY A 295 0.43 34.19 -37.93
N ASN A 296 0.63 35.14 -38.85
CA ASN A 296 1.24 36.46 -38.59
C ASN A 296 2.52 36.41 -37.71
N GLY A 297 3.44 35.48 -38.00
CA GLY A 297 4.71 35.34 -37.28
C GLY A 297 4.62 34.68 -35.89
N LYS A 298 3.44 34.20 -35.49
CA LYS A 298 3.23 33.36 -34.30
C LYS A 298 2.97 31.91 -34.70
N HIS A 299 3.36 31.00 -33.81
CA HIS A 299 3.00 29.59 -33.88
C HIS A 299 2.45 29.16 -32.52
N CYS A 300 1.48 28.26 -32.51
CA CYS A 300 1.02 27.59 -31.30
C CYS A 300 0.67 26.14 -31.60
N ARG A 301 0.93 25.26 -30.64
CA ARG A 301 0.82 23.82 -30.85
C ARG A 301 0.01 23.15 -29.75
N ALA A 302 -0.80 22.17 -30.16
CA ALA A 302 -1.46 21.23 -29.26
C ALA A 302 -0.97 19.81 -29.53
N LEU A 303 -0.85 19.01 -28.47
CA LEU A 303 -0.58 17.58 -28.54
C LEU A 303 -1.86 16.83 -28.18
N ILE A 304 -2.42 16.09 -29.14
CA ILE A 304 -3.68 15.37 -29.01
C ILE A 304 -3.41 13.87 -29.06
N ARG A 305 -3.79 13.15 -28.00
CA ARG A 305 -3.75 11.69 -27.92
C ARG A 305 -5.12 11.12 -28.24
N LYS A 306 -5.17 10.23 -29.22
CA LYS A 306 -6.38 9.51 -29.62
C LYS A 306 -6.28 8.02 -29.33
N GLY A 307 -7.13 7.56 -28.42
CA GLY A 307 -7.02 6.24 -27.80
C GLY A 307 -5.91 6.19 -26.75
N ASP A 308 -5.87 5.10 -25.98
CA ASP A 308 -4.84 4.89 -24.97
C ASP A 308 -4.61 3.39 -24.74
N ILE A 309 -3.54 3.04 -24.03
CA ILE A 309 -3.27 1.69 -23.56
C ILE A 309 -2.99 1.75 -22.07
N LYS A 310 -3.81 1.05 -21.28
CA LYS A 310 -3.60 0.81 -19.85
C LYS A 310 -3.16 -0.63 -19.65
N PHE A 311 -2.61 -0.94 -18.48
CA PHE A 311 -2.25 -2.32 -18.15
C PHE A 311 -2.50 -2.66 -16.69
N VAL A 312 -2.64 -3.95 -16.45
CA VAL A 312 -2.61 -4.58 -15.13
C VAL A 312 -1.44 -5.54 -15.12
N GLU A 313 -0.72 -5.60 -14.00
CA GLU A 313 0.41 -6.49 -13.78
C GLU A 313 0.11 -7.44 -12.62
N ARG A 314 0.52 -8.70 -12.77
CA ARG A 314 0.63 -9.66 -11.66
C ARG A 314 1.96 -10.37 -11.72
N THR A 315 2.52 -10.76 -10.59
CA THR A 315 3.70 -11.63 -10.55
C THR A 315 3.26 -13.10 -10.59
N CYS A 316 4.09 -13.98 -11.16
CA CYS A 316 3.92 -15.42 -11.12
C CYS A 316 5.28 -16.11 -10.94
N SER A 317 5.29 -17.44 -10.91
CA SER A 317 6.52 -18.21 -10.75
C SER A 317 7.52 -18.12 -11.93
N SER A 318 7.30 -17.22 -12.89
CA SER A 318 8.16 -17.07 -14.07
C SER A 318 8.45 -15.61 -14.40
N GLY A 319 8.00 -14.67 -13.57
CA GLY A 319 8.16 -13.23 -13.79
C GLY A 319 6.85 -12.48 -13.61
N HIS A 320 6.65 -11.47 -14.45
CA HIS A 320 5.50 -10.58 -14.48
C HIS A 320 4.60 -10.94 -15.65
N VAL A 321 3.29 -10.93 -15.42
CA VAL A 321 2.28 -11.11 -16.45
C VAL A 321 1.49 -9.82 -16.59
N PHE A 322 1.50 -9.28 -17.79
CA PHE A 322 0.77 -8.06 -18.15
C PHE A 322 -0.49 -8.39 -18.93
N THR A 323 -1.58 -7.73 -18.61
CA THR A 323 -2.79 -7.69 -19.45
C THR A 323 -3.04 -6.23 -19.84
N LEU A 324 -3.12 -5.97 -21.14
CA LEU A 324 -3.32 -4.62 -21.68
C LEU A 324 -4.79 -4.36 -21.99
N TYR A 325 -5.22 -3.11 -21.81
CA TYR A 325 -6.58 -2.64 -22.05
C TYR A 325 -6.55 -1.38 -22.91
N ASP A 326 -7.55 -1.23 -23.78
CA ASP A 326 -7.74 -0.02 -24.57
C ASP A 326 -8.48 1.09 -23.79
N GLU A 327 -8.76 2.22 -24.44
CA GLU A 327 -9.48 3.35 -23.85
C GLU A 327 -10.94 3.04 -23.47
N LEU A 328 -11.52 1.94 -23.97
CA LEU A 328 -12.86 1.47 -23.63
C LEU A 328 -12.80 0.37 -22.56
N ASN A 329 -11.63 0.17 -21.93
CA ASN A 329 -11.33 -0.88 -20.96
C ASN A 329 -11.55 -2.30 -21.52
N GLN A 330 -11.39 -2.50 -22.84
CA GLN A 330 -11.44 -3.82 -23.47
C GLN A 330 -10.06 -4.44 -23.54
N VAL A 331 -9.98 -5.75 -23.29
CA VAL A 331 -8.71 -6.49 -23.32
C VAL A 331 -8.09 -6.48 -24.73
N ILE A 332 -6.83 -6.07 -24.81
CA ILE A 332 -6.02 -6.16 -26.01
C ILE A 332 -5.43 -7.58 -26.10
N THR A 333 -6.04 -8.44 -26.91
CA THR A 333 -5.61 -9.85 -27.06
C THR A 333 -4.26 -10.01 -27.77
N ARG A 334 -3.87 -9.02 -28.57
CA ARG A 334 -2.63 -9.00 -29.37
C ARG A 334 -1.60 -8.06 -28.76
N ALA A 335 -1.47 -8.14 -27.44
CA ALA A 335 -0.63 -7.29 -26.61
C ALA A 335 0.87 -7.55 -26.81
N GLY A 336 1.65 -6.48 -26.64
CA GLY A 336 3.10 -6.53 -26.54
C GLY A 336 3.64 -5.50 -25.56
N VAL A 337 4.72 -5.86 -24.89
CA VAL A 337 5.43 -5.04 -23.92
C VAL A 337 6.92 -5.05 -24.27
N ILE A 338 7.55 -3.87 -24.30
CA ILE A 338 9.00 -3.74 -24.46
C ILE A 338 9.61 -3.33 -23.13
N VAL A 339 10.56 -4.14 -22.63
CA VAL A 339 11.31 -3.87 -21.40
C VAL A 339 12.80 -3.93 -21.73
N ASP A 340 13.56 -2.88 -21.40
CA ASP A 340 15.00 -2.76 -21.71
C ASP A 340 15.35 -3.09 -23.18
N GLY A 341 14.47 -2.70 -24.11
CA GLY A 341 14.63 -2.96 -25.55
C GLY A 341 14.26 -4.37 -26.02
N VAL A 342 13.92 -5.29 -25.09
CA VAL A 342 13.46 -6.65 -25.41
C VAL A 342 11.94 -6.66 -25.56
N ARG A 343 11.45 -7.26 -26.65
CA ARG A 343 10.03 -7.42 -26.94
C ARG A 343 9.48 -8.70 -26.32
N TYR A 344 8.38 -8.59 -25.59
CA TYR A 344 7.57 -9.68 -25.08
C TYR A 344 6.16 -9.54 -25.64
N GLU A 345 5.57 -10.64 -26.09
CA GLU A 345 4.28 -10.61 -26.79
C GLU A 345 3.36 -11.72 -26.32
N SER A 346 2.05 -11.46 -26.36
CA SER A 346 1.05 -12.47 -26.04
C SER A 346 1.12 -13.64 -27.03
N GLN A 347 0.99 -14.85 -26.51
CA GLN A 347 1.12 -16.11 -27.26
C GLN A 347 -0.24 -16.72 -27.63
N ASP A 348 -1.31 -16.28 -26.97
CA ASP A 348 -2.64 -16.86 -27.10
C ASP A 348 -3.73 -15.78 -27.16
N LYS A 349 -4.99 -16.21 -27.08
CA LYS A 349 -6.16 -15.32 -27.12
C LYS A 349 -6.43 -14.60 -25.80
N SER A 350 -5.70 -14.91 -24.71
CA SER A 350 -5.90 -14.26 -23.42
C SER A 350 -5.39 -12.81 -23.42
N GLY A 351 -4.41 -12.50 -24.29
CA GLY A 351 -3.73 -11.20 -24.27
C GLY A 351 -2.69 -11.05 -23.16
N GLU A 352 -2.39 -12.11 -22.41
CA GLU A 352 -1.36 -12.08 -21.38
C GLU A 352 0.05 -12.06 -21.98
N VAL A 353 0.89 -11.14 -21.49
CA VAL A 353 2.31 -11.00 -21.88
C VAL A 353 3.19 -11.34 -20.67
N LEU A 354 3.98 -12.41 -20.79
CA LEU A 354 4.95 -12.81 -19.76
C LEU A 354 6.29 -12.10 -19.98
N VAL A 355 6.73 -11.34 -18.98
CA VAL A 355 8.05 -10.72 -18.87
C VAL A 355 8.81 -11.41 -17.74
N PRO A 356 9.94 -12.09 -17.97
CA PRO A 356 10.72 -12.73 -16.92
C PRO A 356 11.21 -11.76 -15.84
N PHE A 357 11.58 -12.28 -14.67
CA PHE A 357 12.24 -11.48 -13.63
C PHE A 357 13.53 -10.82 -14.14
N ASP A 358 13.93 -9.73 -13.49
CA ASP A 358 15.16 -9.05 -13.86
C ASP A 358 16.38 -9.91 -13.50
N SER A 359 17.05 -10.43 -14.53
CA SER A 359 18.26 -11.24 -14.36
C SER A 359 19.52 -10.41 -14.10
N LYS A 360 19.45 -9.07 -14.25
CA LYS A 360 20.59 -8.14 -14.09
C LYS A 360 20.55 -7.36 -12.78
N ALA A 361 19.44 -7.39 -12.07
CA ALA A 361 19.28 -6.68 -10.81
C ALA A 361 20.21 -7.27 -9.73
N THR A 362 20.93 -6.39 -9.04
CA THR A 362 21.87 -6.73 -7.95
C THR A 362 21.25 -6.52 -6.57
N THR A 363 20.10 -5.86 -6.50
CA THR A 363 19.35 -5.59 -5.27
C THR A 363 18.10 -6.48 -5.20
N PRO A 364 17.74 -7.03 -4.02
CA PRO A 364 16.54 -7.85 -3.87
C PRO A 364 15.23 -7.08 -4.11
N GLN A 365 15.25 -5.75 -3.99
CA GLN A 365 14.10 -4.91 -4.26
C GLN A 365 13.89 -4.76 -5.77
N GLY A 366 12.63 -4.83 -6.21
CA GLY A 366 12.27 -4.51 -7.58
C GLY A 366 12.67 -3.07 -7.92
N ILE A 367 13.07 -2.86 -9.17
CA ILE A 367 13.53 -1.55 -9.66
C ILE A 367 12.44 -0.98 -10.57
N PRO A 368 12.00 0.28 -10.37
CA PRO A 368 11.07 0.92 -11.28
C PRO A 368 11.65 0.95 -12.70
N LYS A 369 10.92 0.37 -13.66
CA LYS A 369 11.29 0.35 -15.07
C LYS A 369 10.19 0.88 -15.93
N LYS A 370 10.61 1.70 -16.90
CA LYS A 370 9.73 2.14 -17.97
C LYS A 370 9.56 1.05 -19.01
N ILE A 371 8.34 0.92 -19.51
CA ILE A 371 7.95 -0.08 -20.50
C ILE A 371 7.20 0.57 -21.64
N ILE A 372 7.28 -0.02 -22.83
CA ILE A 372 6.51 0.43 -23.99
C ILE A 372 5.42 -0.58 -24.24
N LEU A 373 4.17 -0.13 -24.16
CA LEU A 373 2.98 -0.92 -24.37
C LEU A 373 2.52 -0.74 -25.81
N TYR A 374 2.16 -1.84 -26.48
CA TYR A 374 1.66 -1.79 -27.85
C TYR A 374 0.67 -2.91 -28.14
N ASN A 375 -0.14 -2.70 -29.17
CA ASN A 375 -0.95 -3.73 -29.80
C ASN A 375 -0.32 -4.08 -31.15
N LYS A 376 -0.08 -5.36 -31.40
CA LYS A 376 0.54 -5.88 -32.63
C LYS A 376 -0.26 -5.60 -33.89
N ASP A 377 -1.58 -5.44 -33.76
CA ASP A 377 -2.48 -5.23 -34.90
C ASP A 377 -2.74 -3.73 -35.14
N TRP A 378 -2.29 -2.85 -34.24
CA TRP A 378 -2.34 -1.41 -34.42
C TRP A 378 -1.04 -0.89 -35.04
N THR A 379 -1.09 0.33 -35.58
CA THR A 379 0.11 1.00 -36.09
C THR A 379 1.08 1.31 -34.95
N GLU A 380 2.38 1.29 -35.22
CA GLU A 380 3.44 1.59 -34.23
C GLU A 380 3.27 2.97 -33.55
N ASP A 381 2.59 3.91 -34.21
CA ASP A 381 2.26 5.26 -33.74
C ASP A 381 1.27 5.33 -32.55
N THR A 382 0.86 4.18 -32.03
CA THR A 382 -0.15 4.04 -30.96
C THR A 382 0.43 3.52 -29.65
N SER A 383 1.76 3.36 -29.60
CA SER A 383 2.47 2.87 -28.43
C SER A 383 2.42 3.87 -27.28
N VAL A 384 2.34 3.35 -26.06
CA VAL A 384 2.22 4.13 -24.81
C VAL A 384 3.36 3.79 -23.86
N LEU A 385 3.82 4.78 -23.10
CA LEU A 385 4.81 4.58 -22.05
C LEU A 385 4.12 4.17 -20.74
N GLY A 386 4.54 3.06 -20.17
CA GLY A 386 4.16 2.63 -18.82
C GLY A 386 5.36 2.58 -17.89
N GLU A 387 5.11 2.29 -16.62
CA GLU A 387 6.14 2.06 -15.61
C GLU A 387 5.66 0.98 -14.63
N PHE A 388 6.55 0.07 -14.25
CA PHE A 388 6.26 -0.99 -13.27
C PHE A 388 7.51 -1.30 -12.44
N ASP A 389 7.33 -1.94 -11.29
CA ASP A 389 8.45 -2.42 -10.48
C ASP A 389 8.92 -3.77 -11.00
N HIS A 390 10.06 -3.79 -11.70
CA HIS A 390 10.61 -5.04 -12.25
C HIS A 390 11.25 -5.83 -11.11
N ALA A 391 10.55 -6.87 -10.67
CA ALA A 391 10.97 -7.69 -9.57
C ALA A 391 12.13 -8.63 -9.97
N VAL A 392 12.86 -9.03 -8.93
CA VAL A 392 14.01 -9.94 -9.04
C VAL A 392 13.57 -11.32 -8.61
N GLU A 393 14.19 -12.34 -9.21
CA GLU A 393 14.02 -13.72 -8.78
C GLU A 393 14.64 -13.91 -7.39
N SER A 394 13.79 -13.92 -6.36
CA SER A 394 14.22 -14.09 -4.97
C SER A 394 13.42 -15.21 -4.32
N TYR A 395 14.10 -16.11 -3.63
CA TYR A 395 13.47 -17.24 -2.97
C TYR A 395 13.51 -17.09 -1.45
N GLU A 396 12.42 -17.48 -0.80
CA GLU A 396 12.31 -17.59 0.64
C GLU A 396 11.86 -19.02 0.98
N VAL A 397 12.71 -19.77 1.67
CA VAL A 397 12.39 -21.14 2.10
C VAL A 397 12.06 -21.15 3.58
N ASN A 398 10.79 -21.38 3.88
CA ASN A 398 10.30 -21.53 5.23
C ASN A 398 10.20 -23.00 5.58
N THR A 399 11.26 -23.54 6.19
CA THR A 399 11.31 -24.92 6.68
C THR A 399 11.11 -24.97 8.19
N CYS A 400 10.13 -25.76 8.63
CA CYS A 400 9.97 -26.20 10.01
C CYS A 400 10.47 -27.64 10.15
N LEU A 401 11.42 -27.84 11.05
CA LEU A 401 11.85 -29.17 11.50
C LEU A 401 11.21 -29.40 12.84
N TRP A 402 10.43 -30.45 13.03
CA TRP A 402 9.77 -30.70 14.31
C TRP A 402 9.83 -32.17 14.71
N MET A 403 9.91 -32.41 16.01
CA MET A 403 9.90 -33.72 16.63
C MET A 403 9.08 -33.64 17.93
N GLU A 404 8.35 -34.71 18.22
CA GLU A 404 7.59 -34.81 19.47
C GLU A 404 8.51 -35.18 20.64
N ARG A 405 8.44 -34.43 21.74
CA ARG A 405 9.34 -34.65 22.88
C ARG A 405 9.10 -36.01 23.53
N GLU A 406 7.86 -36.47 23.58
CA GLU A 406 7.49 -37.77 24.14
C GLU A 406 8.07 -38.96 23.36
N GLN A 407 8.52 -38.75 22.12
CA GLN A 407 9.19 -39.79 21.34
C GLN A 407 10.68 -39.89 21.66
N MET A 408 11.29 -38.87 22.28
CA MET A 408 12.73 -38.76 22.55
C MET A 408 13.18 -39.58 23.76
N LEU A 409 12.58 -40.76 23.95
CA LEU A 409 12.93 -41.72 25.00
C LEU A 409 14.03 -42.66 24.51
N ASP A 410 14.84 -43.16 25.45
CA ASP A 410 15.91 -44.10 25.16
C ASP A 410 15.43 -45.27 24.30
N LYS A 411 16.15 -45.54 23.20
CA LYS A 411 15.89 -46.62 22.24
C LYS A 411 14.54 -46.56 21.51
N ASN A 412 13.77 -45.50 21.71
CA ASN A 412 12.50 -45.31 21.02
C ASN A 412 12.71 -44.82 19.57
N ILE A 413 11.72 -45.06 18.71
CA ILE A 413 11.70 -44.53 17.35
C ILE A 413 11.15 -43.10 17.38
N CYS A 414 11.98 -42.17 16.91
CA CYS A 414 11.66 -40.76 16.76
C CYS A 414 11.29 -40.43 15.32
N HIS A 415 10.27 -39.59 15.15
CA HIS A 415 9.85 -39.04 13.86
C HIS A 415 10.26 -37.57 13.76
N VAL A 416 11.00 -37.23 12.71
CA VAL A 416 11.26 -35.86 12.31
C VAL A 416 10.27 -35.49 11.22
N PHE A 417 9.42 -34.51 11.51
CA PHE A 417 8.54 -33.88 10.55
C PHE A 417 9.26 -32.69 9.92
N ILE A 418 9.36 -32.71 8.59
CA ILE A 418 9.93 -31.64 7.79
C ILE A 418 8.77 -31.05 6.99
N ASN A 419 8.34 -29.85 7.40
CA ASN A 419 7.38 -29.05 6.66
C ASN A 419 8.15 -27.92 5.96
N CYS A 420 7.92 -27.75 4.66
CA CYS A 420 8.64 -26.76 3.86
C CYS A 420 7.64 -26.00 2.99
N ALA A 421 7.72 -24.67 3.03
CA ALA A 421 7.03 -23.79 2.10
C ALA A 421 8.07 -22.94 1.37
N LEU A 422 7.99 -22.94 0.04
CA LEU A 422 8.85 -22.12 -0.82
C LEU A 422 8.03 -20.95 -1.35
N ARG A 423 8.57 -19.74 -1.21
CA ARG A 423 8.05 -18.55 -1.88
C ARG A 423 9.07 -18.03 -2.86
N MET A 424 8.61 -17.60 -4.02
CA MET A 424 9.38 -16.83 -4.97
C MET A 424 8.78 -15.44 -5.10
N THR A 425 9.52 -14.42 -4.69
CA THR A 425 9.10 -13.01 -4.75
C THR A 425 7.72 -12.83 -4.08
N GLY A 426 7.54 -13.43 -2.91
CA GLY A 426 6.29 -13.40 -2.12
C GLY A 426 5.21 -14.40 -2.54
N ILE A 427 5.33 -15.05 -3.71
CA ILE A 427 4.35 -16.01 -4.21
C ILE A 427 4.72 -17.43 -3.81
N VAL A 428 3.79 -18.16 -3.21
CA VAL A 428 3.98 -19.59 -2.90
C VAL A 428 4.17 -20.37 -4.20
N THR A 429 5.25 -21.15 -4.26
CA THR A 429 5.62 -21.95 -5.43
C THR A 429 5.95 -23.39 -5.01
N SER A 430 6.04 -24.28 -5.99
CA SER A 430 6.16 -25.72 -5.74
C SER A 430 7.56 -26.09 -5.22
N ILE A 431 7.59 -26.73 -4.06
CA ILE A 431 8.80 -27.33 -3.48
C ILE A 431 9.23 -28.58 -4.26
N GLU A 432 8.27 -29.35 -4.77
CA GLU A 432 8.53 -30.60 -5.50
C GLU A 432 9.36 -30.36 -6.78
N THR A 433 9.10 -29.23 -7.46
CA THR A 433 9.75 -28.90 -8.73
C THR A 433 11.06 -28.13 -8.60
N LEU A 434 11.18 -27.30 -7.57
CA LEU A 434 12.31 -26.36 -7.43
C LEU A 434 13.34 -26.80 -6.39
N LEU A 435 12.94 -27.59 -5.38
CA LEU A 435 13.89 -28.13 -4.40
C LEU A 435 14.50 -29.42 -4.92
N CYS A 436 15.81 -29.51 -4.78
CA CYS A 436 16.58 -30.67 -5.22
C CYS A 436 17.68 -30.99 -4.22
N GLN A 437 18.17 -32.24 -4.25
CA GLN A 437 19.22 -32.73 -3.36
C GLN A 437 18.88 -32.56 -1.86
N SER A 438 17.60 -32.69 -1.50
CA SER A 438 17.14 -32.54 -0.13
C SER A 438 17.64 -33.69 0.76
N SER A 439 18.18 -33.33 1.92
CA SER A 439 18.75 -34.27 2.90
C SER A 439 18.58 -33.77 4.33
N LEU A 440 18.60 -34.71 5.27
CA LEU A 440 18.60 -34.44 6.71
C LEU A 440 19.79 -35.14 7.36
N ASP A 441 20.64 -34.36 8.02
CA ASP A 441 21.63 -34.88 8.96
C ASP A 441 21.08 -34.79 10.39
N VAL A 442 21.19 -35.89 11.13
CA VAL A 442 20.82 -36.00 12.54
C VAL A 442 22.08 -36.33 13.34
N THR A 443 22.53 -35.37 14.14
CA THR A 443 23.66 -35.51 15.05
C THR A 443 23.14 -35.69 16.47
N MET A 444 23.55 -36.74 17.16
CA MET A 444 23.12 -37.03 18.53
C MET A 444 24.33 -37.09 19.45
N HIS A 445 24.22 -36.45 20.61
CA HIS A 445 25.24 -36.44 21.65
C HIS A 445 24.76 -37.29 22.83
N THR A 446 25.63 -38.15 23.35
CA THR A 446 25.29 -39.08 24.45
C THR A 446 26.30 -38.94 25.58
N SER A 447 25.90 -39.20 26.84
CA SER A 447 26.84 -39.22 27.97
C SER A 447 27.71 -40.46 28.05
N ALA A 448 27.36 -41.54 27.34
CA ALA A 448 28.10 -42.78 27.38
C ALA A 448 29.51 -42.63 26.76
N GLY A 449 30.55 -42.87 27.56
CA GLY A 449 31.95 -43.09 27.13
C GLY A 449 32.57 -42.01 26.23
N ASP A 450 32.92 -40.84 26.79
CA ASP A 450 33.62 -39.72 26.12
C ASP A 450 32.77 -38.88 25.16
N ASN A 451 31.48 -38.68 25.47
CA ASN A 451 30.63 -37.72 24.74
C ASN A 451 30.49 -38.06 23.25
N VAL A 452 30.29 -39.37 22.95
CA VAL A 452 30.26 -39.91 21.59
C VAL A 452 29.19 -39.20 20.76
N LYS A 453 29.61 -38.69 19.59
CA LYS A 453 28.73 -38.14 18.56
C LYS A 453 28.28 -39.24 17.61
N ILE A 454 26.98 -39.43 17.49
CA ILE A 454 26.38 -40.36 16.54
C ILE A 454 25.75 -39.54 15.42
N ASN A 455 26.21 -39.74 14.18
CA ASN A 455 25.69 -39.06 13.00
C ASN A 455 24.87 -40.03 12.14
N ARG A 456 23.68 -39.60 11.70
CA ARG A 456 22.84 -40.29 10.73
C ARG A 456 22.46 -39.32 9.62
N SER A 457 22.70 -39.70 8.38
CA SER A 457 22.36 -38.89 7.21
C SER A 457 21.30 -39.57 6.36
N PHE A 458 20.29 -38.82 5.99
CA PHE A 458 19.17 -39.25 5.16
C PHE A 458 19.17 -38.41 3.89
N ALA A 459 19.58 -39.00 2.76
CA ALA A 459 19.65 -38.33 1.47
C ALA A 459 18.40 -38.60 0.62
N ASN A 460 18.22 -37.81 -0.45
CA ASN A 460 17.16 -37.96 -1.44
C ASN A 460 15.75 -37.94 -0.81
N LEU A 461 15.52 -36.99 0.08
CA LEU A 461 14.21 -36.80 0.70
C LEU A 461 13.20 -36.36 -0.36
N GLU A 462 12.11 -37.11 -0.48
CA GLU A 462 10.97 -36.74 -1.32
C GLU A 462 10.13 -35.69 -0.59
N LEU A 463 10.13 -34.48 -1.11
CA LEU A 463 9.34 -33.35 -0.62
C LEU A 463 8.17 -33.11 -1.57
N VAL A 464 6.98 -32.93 -1.01
CA VAL A 464 5.74 -32.72 -1.77
C VAL A 464 4.96 -31.55 -1.18
N ASP A 465 4.31 -30.75 -2.04
CA ASP A 465 3.72 -29.46 -1.65
C ASP A 465 2.67 -29.55 -0.53
N ASN A 466 1.95 -30.67 -0.44
CA ASN A 466 0.76 -30.81 0.40
C ASN A 466 0.91 -31.84 1.54
N LYS A 467 2.13 -32.22 1.90
CA LYS A 467 2.36 -33.22 2.96
C LYS A 467 3.73 -33.06 3.61
N ASP A 468 3.79 -33.29 4.91
CA ASP A 468 5.05 -33.34 5.64
C ASP A 468 5.92 -34.53 5.18
N CYS A 469 7.21 -34.27 5.00
CA CYS A 469 8.20 -35.33 4.84
C CYS A 469 8.57 -35.86 6.22
N VAL A 470 8.57 -37.18 6.42
CA VAL A 470 8.79 -37.81 7.72
C VAL A 470 10.02 -38.71 7.67
N VAL A 471 11.04 -38.36 8.44
CA VAL A 471 12.25 -39.16 8.62
C VAL A 471 12.20 -39.88 9.98
N LYS A 472 12.62 -41.14 10.02
CA LYS A 472 12.60 -41.96 11.24
C LYS A 472 14.02 -42.36 11.64
N PHE A 473 14.31 -42.25 12.93
CA PHE A 473 15.57 -42.76 13.50
C PHE A 473 15.35 -43.27 14.93
N VAL A 474 16.27 -44.11 15.41
CA VAL A 474 16.22 -44.67 16.77
C VAL A 474 17.05 -43.78 17.70
N MET A 475 16.48 -43.38 18.83
CA MET A 475 17.16 -42.62 19.87
C MET A 475 18.22 -43.48 20.58
N PRO A 476 19.46 -42.99 20.75
CA PRO A 476 20.45 -43.68 21.56
C PRO A 476 20.10 -43.60 23.05
N THR A 477 20.69 -44.49 23.84
CA THR A 477 20.62 -44.41 25.30
C THR A 477 21.34 -43.16 25.81
N GLU A 478 20.81 -42.54 26.86
CA GLU A 478 21.42 -41.37 27.51
C GLU A 478 21.71 -40.19 26.56
N CYS A 479 20.80 -39.95 25.61
CA CYS A 479 20.92 -38.82 24.70
C CYS A 479 20.79 -37.49 25.47
N GLN A 480 21.73 -36.58 25.24
CA GLN A 480 21.75 -35.25 25.85
C GLN A 480 21.34 -34.15 24.87
N ARG A 481 21.54 -34.38 23.56
CA ARG A 481 21.24 -33.40 22.54
C ARG A 481 21.03 -34.06 21.18
N VAL A 482 20.03 -33.57 20.45
CA VAL A 482 19.78 -33.93 19.05
C VAL A 482 19.86 -32.66 18.21
N GLU A 483 20.70 -32.65 17.18
CA GLU A 483 20.80 -31.58 16.20
C GLU A 483 20.33 -32.10 14.84
N LEU A 484 19.32 -31.43 14.30
CA LEU A 484 18.78 -31.64 12.97
C LEU A 484 19.38 -30.58 12.05
N LYS A 485 19.92 -31.00 10.91
CA LYS A 485 20.41 -30.13 9.85
C LYS A 485 19.81 -30.58 8.52
N PHE A 486 18.74 -29.90 8.11
CA PHE A 486 18.14 -30.05 6.81
C PHE A 486 18.93 -29.22 5.78
N LYS A 487 19.24 -29.82 4.65
CA LYS A 487 19.96 -29.20 3.53
C LYS A 487 19.19 -29.45 2.26
N THR A 488 19.04 -28.43 1.42
CA THR A 488 18.44 -28.56 0.10
C THR A 488 19.03 -27.52 -0.83
N LYS A 489 18.84 -27.70 -2.14
CA LYS A 489 19.17 -26.69 -3.13
C LYS A 489 17.92 -26.21 -3.84
N ILE A 490 17.83 -24.92 -4.09
CA ILE A 490 16.82 -24.33 -4.96
C ILE A 490 17.40 -24.23 -6.36
N LYS A 491 16.73 -24.81 -7.35
CA LYS A 491 17.08 -24.62 -8.75
C LYS A 491 16.43 -23.33 -9.27
N LYS A 492 17.24 -22.32 -9.56
CA LYS A 492 16.77 -21.03 -10.12
C LYS A 492 16.35 -21.19 -11.59
N LEU A 493 15.57 -20.25 -12.09
CA LEU A 493 15.12 -20.18 -13.48
C LEU A 493 16.29 -20.06 -14.46
N ASN A 494 17.37 -19.39 -14.06
CA ASN A 494 18.62 -19.32 -14.84
C ASN A 494 19.45 -20.63 -14.82
N GLY A 495 18.97 -21.67 -14.13
CA GLY A 495 19.63 -22.98 -14.01
C GLY A 495 20.71 -23.05 -12.92
N SER A 496 21.04 -21.95 -12.26
CA SER A 496 21.95 -21.97 -11.10
C SER A 496 21.27 -22.55 -9.87
N PHE A 497 22.06 -22.90 -8.86
CA PHE A 497 21.56 -23.49 -7.60
C PHE A 497 21.86 -22.57 -6.42
N GLU A 498 20.92 -22.48 -5.49
CA GLU A 498 21.09 -21.80 -4.21
C GLU A 498 20.99 -22.80 -3.06
N ASP A 499 22.02 -22.84 -2.20
CA ASP A 499 22.05 -23.74 -1.05
C ASP A 499 21.21 -23.18 0.09
N VAL A 500 20.35 -24.02 0.65
CA VAL A 500 19.50 -23.69 1.80
C VAL A 500 19.77 -24.68 2.91
N VAL A 501 19.99 -24.15 4.12
CA VAL A 501 20.24 -24.94 5.31
C VAL A 501 19.33 -24.47 6.43
N LYS A 502 18.59 -25.41 7.02
CA LYS A 502 17.82 -25.18 8.24
C LYS A 502 18.32 -26.10 9.35
N THR A 503 18.54 -25.54 10.53
CA THR A 503 18.92 -26.30 11.71
C THR A 503 17.89 -26.19 12.81
N ARG A 504 17.79 -27.24 13.63
CA ARG A 504 17.06 -27.20 14.90
C ARG A 504 17.73 -28.14 15.87
N ALA A 505 17.86 -27.74 17.13
CA ALA A 505 18.39 -28.60 18.17
C ALA A 505 17.38 -28.80 19.31
N TYR A 506 17.50 -29.94 19.97
CA TYR A 506 16.76 -30.30 21.17
C TYR A 506 17.76 -30.71 22.24
N ASP A 507 17.76 -29.99 23.36
CA ASP A 507 18.50 -30.40 24.55
C ASP A 507 17.60 -31.31 25.39
N LEU A 508 18.18 -32.42 25.85
CA LEU A 508 17.51 -33.51 26.52
C LEU A 508 18.21 -33.80 27.85
N ASN A 509 17.42 -34.30 28.81
CA ASN A 509 17.96 -34.84 30.05
C ASN A 509 18.85 -33.87 30.85
N ASP A 510 18.62 -32.55 30.76
CA ASP A 510 19.42 -31.55 31.47
C ASP A 510 19.43 -31.73 32.99
N ILE A 511 18.39 -32.35 33.55
CA ILE A 511 18.34 -32.71 34.97
C ILE A 511 19.48 -33.65 35.39
N ASN A 512 20.03 -34.45 34.46
CA ASN A 512 21.17 -35.32 34.73
C ASN A 512 22.48 -34.54 34.86
N LYS A 513 22.53 -33.27 34.42
CA LYS A 513 23.68 -32.36 34.64
C LYS A 513 23.63 -31.71 36.02
N THR A 514 22.54 -31.90 36.77
CA THR A 514 22.29 -31.24 38.07
C THR A 514 22.20 -32.26 39.20
N ALA A 515 22.51 -31.80 40.42
CA ALA A 515 22.25 -32.56 41.65
C ALA A 515 20.76 -32.64 42.01
N ASP A 516 19.90 -31.86 41.33
CA ASP A 516 18.46 -31.88 41.54
C ASP A 516 17.87 -33.24 41.19
N ILE A 517 16.99 -33.73 42.06
CA ILE A 517 16.23 -34.96 41.84
C ILE A 517 14.75 -34.69 41.52
N ALA A 518 14.28 -33.46 41.68
CA ALA A 518 12.87 -33.07 41.52
C ALA A 518 12.65 -32.20 40.27
N CYS A 519 11.55 -32.45 39.56
CA CYS A 519 11.12 -31.68 38.40
C CYS A 519 9.63 -31.34 38.51
N ALA A 520 9.24 -30.15 38.04
CA ALA A 520 7.85 -29.77 37.93
C ALA A 520 7.34 -29.99 36.49
N HIS A 521 6.03 -30.22 36.36
CA HIS A 521 5.34 -30.45 35.10
C HIS A 521 3.97 -29.79 35.15
N LEU A 522 3.60 -29.03 34.12
CA LEU A 522 2.28 -28.44 34.02
C LEU A 522 1.37 -29.36 33.19
N VAL A 523 0.28 -29.82 33.79
CA VAL A 523 -0.68 -30.76 33.21
C VAL A 523 -2.03 -30.06 33.01
N PRO A 524 -2.53 -29.93 31.77
CA PRO A 524 -3.87 -29.40 31.53
C PRO A 524 -4.94 -30.45 31.86
N LEU A 525 -6.03 -30.03 32.51
CA LEU A 525 -7.20 -30.88 32.76
C LEU A 525 -8.30 -30.62 31.74
N SER A 526 -9.03 -31.68 31.36
CA SER A 526 -9.98 -31.69 30.23
C SER A 526 -11.21 -30.79 30.41
N ALA A 527 -11.44 -30.22 31.59
CA ALA A 527 -12.59 -29.37 31.90
C ALA A 527 -12.17 -28.04 32.56
N GLY A 528 -12.69 -26.92 32.04
CA GLY A 528 -12.72 -25.64 32.75
C GLY A 528 -11.40 -24.85 32.87
N ARG A 529 -10.45 -24.98 31.94
CA ARG A 529 -9.13 -24.30 31.99
C ARG A 529 -8.43 -24.50 33.34
N GLN A 530 -8.53 -25.71 33.87
CA GLN A 530 -7.85 -26.12 35.09
C GLN A 530 -6.50 -26.72 34.72
N TYR A 531 -5.50 -26.44 35.54
CA TYR A 531 -4.16 -26.97 35.39
C TYR A 531 -3.71 -27.61 36.69
N GLN A 532 -2.76 -28.51 36.61
CA GLN A 532 -2.06 -29.08 37.75
C GLN A 532 -0.57 -28.89 37.55
N ILE A 533 0.15 -28.54 38.62
CA ILE A 533 1.60 -28.64 38.68
C ILE A 533 1.91 -29.95 39.38
N LEU A 534 2.42 -30.94 38.64
CA LEU A 534 2.92 -32.20 39.16
C LEU A 534 4.41 -32.07 39.47
N ILE A 535 4.81 -32.36 40.70
CA ILE A 535 6.22 -32.44 41.11
C ILE A 535 6.59 -33.91 41.25
N CYS A 536 7.56 -34.35 40.46
CA CYS A 536 8.01 -35.74 40.45
C CYS A 536 9.55 -35.85 40.50
N GLY A 537 10.03 -37.02 40.89
CA GLY A 537 11.44 -37.37 40.85
C GLY A 537 11.92 -37.73 39.44
N LYS A 538 13.20 -38.10 39.29
CA LYS A 538 13.82 -38.43 37.99
C LYS A 538 13.17 -39.62 37.30
N ASN A 539 12.59 -40.56 38.05
CA ASN A 539 11.87 -41.73 37.53
C ASN A 539 10.35 -41.53 37.51
N GLY A 540 9.87 -40.29 37.65
CA GLY A 540 8.45 -39.94 37.55
C GLY A 540 7.62 -40.27 38.79
N GLU A 541 8.25 -40.66 39.89
CA GLU A 541 7.59 -40.88 41.17
C GLU A 541 7.11 -39.54 41.78
N PRO A 542 5.87 -39.48 42.29
CA PRO A 542 5.33 -38.23 42.83
C PRO A 542 6.03 -37.84 44.14
N LEU A 543 6.43 -36.58 44.26
CA LEU A 543 7.08 -36.05 45.45
C LEU A 543 6.09 -35.31 46.34
N LYS A 544 5.77 -35.91 47.49
CA LYS A 544 4.79 -35.42 48.46
C LYS A 544 5.39 -34.37 49.39
N GLN A 545 4.56 -33.47 49.90
CA GLN A 545 4.93 -32.49 50.94
C GLN A 545 6.10 -31.56 50.53
N VAL A 546 6.24 -31.30 49.22
CA VAL A 546 7.27 -30.39 48.68
C VAL A 546 6.74 -28.97 48.73
N LYS A 547 7.48 -28.09 49.42
CA LYS A 547 7.19 -26.65 49.44
C LYS A 547 7.55 -26.00 48.11
N CYS A 548 6.59 -25.30 47.53
CA CYS A 548 6.74 -24.59 46.27
C CYS A 548 6.25 -23.15 46.39
N ARG A 549 6.83 -22.22 45.64
CA ARG A 549 6.29 -20.88 45.42
C ARG A 549 5.80 -20.76 43.99
N VAL A 550 4.51 -20.52 43.78
CA VAL A 550 3.87 -20.38 42.48
C VAL A 550 3.61 -18.91 42.20
N HIS A 551 4.04 -18.41 41.03
CA HIS A 551 3.73 -17.06 40.57
C HIS A 551 2.88 -17.12 39.30
N LEU A 552 1.83 -16.31 39.24
CA LEU A 552 0.92 -16.21 38.11
C LEU A 552 0.91 -14.78 37.57
N GLN A 553 1.11 -14.62 36.26
CA GLN A 553 0.97 -13.35 35.55
C GLN A 553 -0.39 -13.31 34.86
N HIS A 554 -1.18 -12.26 35.09
CA HIS A 554 -2.47 -12.05 34.43
C HIS A 554 -2.37 -10.91 33.41
N TYR A 555 -3.08 -10.99 32.27
CA TYR A 555 -2.96 -9.96 31.22
C TYR A 555 -3.48 -8.56 31.63
N LEU A 556 -4.38 -8.49 32.63
CA LEU A 556 -4.90 -7.22 33.17
C LEU A 556 -4.12 -6.65 34.36
N HIS A 557 -3.17 -7.40 34.93
CA HIS A 557 -2.47 -6.98 36.14
C HIS A 557 -0.98 -6.84 35.87
N ALA A 558 -0.39 -5.69 36.19
CA ALA A 558 1.05 -5.48 36.07
C ALA A 558 1.86 -6.26 37.12
N SER A 559 1.23 -6.63 38.25
CA SER A 559 1.86 -7.37 39.34
C SER A 559 1.60 -8.88 39.23
N LEU A 560 2.60 -9.67 39.66
CA LEU A 560 2.51 -11.13 39.76
C LEU A 560 1.69 -11.51 41.01
N ALA A 561 0.75 -12.44 40.86
CA ALA A 561 0.11 -13.10 41.99
C ALA A 561 1.02 -14.20 42.52
N LEU A 562 1.35 -14.16 43.82
CA LEU A 562 2.31 -15.05 44.47
C LEU A 562 1.60 -15.96 45.47
N PHE A 563 1.88 -17.26 45.42
CA PHE A 563 1.29 -18.27 46.31
C PHE A 563 2.38 -19.18 46.85
N ASP A 564 2.41 -19.40 48.16
CA ASP A 564 3.20 -20.47 48.77
C ASP A 564 2.33 -21.72 48.89
N CYS A 565 2.75 -22.80 48.23
CA CYS A 565 2.01 -24.04 48.06
C CYS A 565 2.80 -25.23 48.61
N VAL A 566 2.11 -26.32 48.92
CA VAL A 566 2.72 -27.61 49.26
C VAL A 566 2.06 -28.69 48.41
N THR A 567 2.86 -29.61 47.85
CA THR A 567 2.32 -30.72 47.06
C THR A 567 1.54 -31.70 47.93
N ASP A 568 0.46 -32.24 47.37
CA ASP A 568 -0.36 -33.26 48.02
C ASP A 568 0.29 -34.67 48.01
N ASP A 569 -0.48 -35.68 48.42
CA ASP A 569 -0.02 -37.07 48.45
C ASP A 569 0.24 -37.68 47.06
N GLN A 570 -0.17 -37.01 45.98
CA GLN A 570 0.10 -37.37 44.60
C GLN A 570 1.17 -36.46 43.97
N GLY A 571 1.81 -35.59 44.77
CA GLY A 571 2.83 -34.65 44.28
C GLY A 571 2.24 -33.47 43.49
N VAL A 572 0.95 -33.18 43.65
CA VAL A 572 0.23 -32.20 42.82
C VAL A 572 -0.06 -30.90 43.56
N ILE A 573 -0.02 -29.79 42.83
CA ILE A 573 -0.62 -28.49 43.18
C ILE A 573 -1.69 -28.18 42.14
N THR A 574 -2.94 -28.02 42.58
CA THR A 574 -4.07 -27.74 41.66
C THR A 574 -4.22 -26.25 41.42
N LEU A 575 -4.33 -25.86 40.15
CA LEU A 575 -4.57 -24.50 39.69
C LEU A 575 -5.96 -24.40 39.07
N THR A 576 -6.90 -23.82 39.80
CA THR A 576 -8.27 -23.57 39.34
C THR A 576 -8.42 -22.15 38.84
N ASN A 577 -9.38 -21.93 37.91
CA ASN A 577 -9.72 -20.60 37.40
C ASN A 577 -8.52 -19.86 36.77
N MET A 578 -7.85 -20.50 35.80
CA MET A 578 -6.68 -19.92 35.11
C MET A 578 -7.08 -18.97 33.98
N GLN A 579 -8.25 -18.34 34.10
CA GLN A 579 -8.72 -17.37 33.12
C GLN A 579 -7.79 -16.15 33.12
N GLY A 580 -7.28 -15.81 31.94
CA GLY A 580 -6.45 -14.63 31.73
C GLY A 580 -5.04 -14.68 32.32
N VAL A 581 -4.67 -15.78 32.97
CA VAL A 581 -3.27 -16.04 33.28
C VAL A 581 -2.53 -16.25 31.96
N THR A 582 -1.48 -15.48 31.74
CA THR A 582 -0.61 -15.54 30.55
C THR A 582 0.69 -16.28 30.81
N GLN A 583 1.10 -16.37 32.07
CA GLN A 583 2.33 -17.04 32.49
C GLN A 583 2.17 -17.67 33.88
N ILE A 584 2.71 -18.87 34.05
CA ILE A 584 2.75 -19.63 35.30
C ILE A 584 4.23 -19.92 35.59
N SER A 585 4.71 -19.65 36.79
CA SER A 585 6.03 -20.10 37.24
C SER A 585 5.96 -20.78 38.59
N VAL A 586 6.81 -21.78 38.82
CA VAL A 586 6.93 -22.47 40.10
C VAL A 586 8.39 -22.56 40.52
N CYS A 587 8.67 -22.30 41.79
CA CYS A 587 9.96 -22.48 42.43
C CYS A 587 9.84 -23.60 43.47
N ILE A 588 10.66 -24.65 43.37
CA ILE A 588 10.77 -25.68 44.41
C ILE A 588 11.71 -25.16 45.49
N VAL A 589 11.20 -24.91 46.69
CA VAL A 589 11.93 -24.18 47.74
C VAL A 589 13.21 -24.90 48.19
N SER A 590 13.18 -26.23 48.27
CA SER A 590 14.31 -27.04 48.76
C SER A 590 15.50 -27.07 47.81
N THR A 591 15.28 -26.91 46.50
CA THR A 591 16.35 -26.91 45.50
C THR A 591 16.61 -25.52 44.91
N GLY A 592 15.69 -24.57 45.11
CA GLY A 592 15.70 -23.28 44.43
C GLY A 592 15.37 -23.36 42.93
N ARG A 593 15.03 -24.56 42.42
CA ARG A 593 14.77 -24.80 41.01
C ARG A 593 13.49 -24.11 40.57
N GLN A 594 13.58 -23.34 39.49
CA GLN A 594 12.44 -22.64 38.90
C GLN A 594 12.06 -23.22 37.55
N GLN A 595 10.76 -23.23 37.27
CA GLN A 595 10.20 -23.52 35.95
C GLN A 595 9.09 -22.54 35.62
N GLN A 596 8.88 -22.32 34.32
CA GLN A 596 7.93 -21.36 33.80
C GLN A 596 7.26 -21.87 32.53
N TRP A 597 5.97 -21.55 32.38
CA TRP A 597 5.14 -21.88 31.22
C TRP A 597 4.37 -20.64 30.76
N SER A 598 4.23 -20.46 29.45
CA SER A 598 3.35 -19.46 28.83
C SER A 598 2.04 -20.10 28.40
N THR A 599 0.93 -19.47 28.75
CA THR A 599 -0.44 -19.86 28.34
C THR A 599 -1.01 -18.93 27.26
N GLY A 600 -0.34 -17.81 26.96
CA GLY A 600 -0.83 -16.76 26.05
C GLY A 600 -0.48 -16.96 24.56
N SER A 601 0.41 -17.88 24.21
CA SER A 601 1.01 -17.98 22.86
C SER A 601 0.23 -18.85 21.85
N TRP A 602 -1.03 -19.18 22.12
CA TRP A 602 -1.84 -20.03 21.24
C TRP A 602 -2.75 -19.16 20.35
N SER A 603 -2.18 -18.37 19.41
CA SER A 603 -2.98 -17.70 18.38
C SER A 603 -3.48 -18.74 17.35
N GLN A 604 -4.76 -19.08 17.41
CA GLN A 604 -5.37 -20.17 16.64
C GLN A 604 -5.88 -19.77 15.24
N THR A 605 -5.63 -18.55 14.75
CA THR A 605 -6.19 -18.04 13.49
C THR A 605 -5.16 -17.28 12.65
N LEU A 606 -5.11 -17.57 11.34
CA LEU A 606 -4.37 -16.82 10.33
C LEU A 606 -5.33 -15.85 9.61
N PHE A 607 -4.96 -14.57 9.50
CA PHE A 607 -5.70 -13.55 8.74
C PHE A 607 -4.72 -12.60 8.03
N HIS A 608 -5.19 -11.90 6.98
CA HIS A 608 -4.38 -10.90 6.28
C HIS A 608 -4.40 -9.57 7.03
N GLN A 609 -3.31 -8.79 6.94
CA GLN A 609 -3.27 -7.45 7.53
C GLN A 609 -3.96 -6.40 6.65
N LYS A 610 -4.20 -6.68 5.36
CA LYS A 610 -4.80 -5.75 4.39
C LYS A 610 -5.86 -6.45 3.56
N TYR A 611 -7.03 -5.81 3.40
CA TYR A 611 -8.12 -6.26 2.54
C TYR A 611 -8.56 -5.13 1.61
N GLN A 612 -8.84 -5.45 0.35
CA GLN A 612 -9.42 -4.55 -0.65
C GLN A 612 -10.82 -5.06 -1.02
N ILE A 613 -11.86 -4.27 -0.84
CA ILE A 613 -13.25 -4.69 -1.09
C ILE A 613 -14.02 -3.60 -1.86
N LEU A 614 -15.13 -3.96 -2.50
CA LEU A 614 -16.04 -2.97 -3.10
C LEU A 614 -16.91 -2.31 -2.03
N ASP A 615 -17.45 -1.14 -2.36
CA ASP A 615 -18.43 -0.47 -1.50
C ASP A 615 -19.57 -1.42 -1.12
N ASN A 616 -20.02 -1.29 0.14
CA ASN A 616 -21.08 -2.11 0.73
C ASN A 616 -20.86 -3.64 0.73
N GLN A 617 -19.72 -4.14 0.25
CA GLN A 617 -19.37 -5.55 0.35
C GLN A 617 -19.15 -5.93 1.82
N THR A 618 -19.62 -7.11 2.21
CA THR A 618 -19.40 -7.64 3.56
C THR A 618 -18.08 -8.37 3.61
N LEU A 619 -17.27 -8.09 4.63
CA LEU A 619 -15.96 -8.72 4.87
C LEU A 619 -16.02 -9.55 6.17
N ARG A 620 -15.61 -10.82 6.10
CA ARG A 620 -15.51 -11.72 7.26
C ARG A 620 -14.06 -12.12 7.54
N ILE A 621 -13.56 -11.74 8.71
CA ILE A 621 -12.17 -11.97 9.15
C ILE A 621 -12.17 -13.03 10.26
N PRO A 622 -11.44 -14.15 10.11
CA PRO A 622 -11.39 -15.20 11.12
C PRO A 622 -10.63 -14.70 12.34
N PHE A 623 -11.30 -14.70 13.48
CA PHE A 623 -10.71 -14.27 14.72
C PHE A 623 -11.31 -15.05 15.89
N SER A 624 -10.46 -15.71 16.67
CA SER A 624 -10.92 -16.38 17.89
C SER A 624 -10.97 -15.36 19.02
N LEU A 625 -12.17 -14.87 19.34
CA LEU A 625 -12.38 -14.12 20.58
C LEU A 625 -12.41 -15.11 21.75
N PHE A 626 -11.89 -14.69 22.89
CA PHE A 626 -12.02 -15.46 24.12
C PHE A 626 -13.50 -15.59 24.49
N ASP A 627 -14.09 -16.75 24.22
CA ASP A 627 -15.49 -16.99 24.55
C ASP A 627 -15.62 -17.59 25.96
N ASN A 628 -16.42 -16.92 26.79
CA ASN A 628 -16.73 -17.35 28.16
C ASN A 628 -17.95 -18.28 28.21
N ASN A 629 -18.63 -18.52 27.08
CA ASN A 629 -19.99 -19.07 27.09
C ASN A 629 -20.11 -20.60 27.03
N ASN A 630 -19.02 -21.36 27.20
CA ASN A 630 -19.14 -22.82 27.26
C ASN A 630 -19.54 -23.38 28.63
N ASN A 631 -19.68 -22.52 29.66
CA ASN A 631 -20.25 -22.90 30.95
C ASN A 631 -21.35 -21.89 31.29
N ASN A 632 -22.60 -22.15 30.90
CA ASN A 632 -23.78 -21.75 31.66
C ASN A 632 -25.02 -22.47 31.13
N ASN A 633 -25.33 -23.61 31.75
CA ASN A 633 -26.69 -24.17 31.79
C ASN A 633 -27.53 -23.53 32.91
N ASN A 634 -27.13 -22.37 33.42
CA ASN A 634 -27.88 -21.66 34.44
C ASN A 634 -28.44 -20.38 33.82
N ASN A 635 -29.72 -20.44 33.48
CA ASN A 635 -30.57 -19.26 33.42
C ASN A 635 -30.42 -18.54 34.77
N ASN A 636 -29.98 -17.28 34.74
CA ASN A 636 -30.43 -16.19 35.60
C ASN A 636 -29.63 -14.93 35.25
N GLU A 637 -30.31 -14.02 34.55
CA GLU A 637 -30.28 -12.57 34.71
C GLU A 637 -29.04 -11.97 35.38
N GLU A 638 -28.03 -11.62 34.58
CA GLU A 638 -27.09 -10.48 34.71
C GLU A 638 -26.14 -10.53 33.50
N GLU A 639 -26.69 -10.34 32.29
CA GLU A 639 -25.97 -10.51 31.01
C GLU A 639 -25.42 -9.19 30.42
N GLU A 640 -25.60 -8.04 31.08
CA GLU A 640 -25.31 -6.73 30.48
C GLU A 640 -23.89 -6.18 30.72
N ASP A 641 -23.12 -6.68 31.68
CA ASP A 641 -21.85 -6.02 32.07
C ASP A 641 -20.54 -6.63 31.50
N LEU A 642 -20.58 -7.83 30.92
CA LEU A 642 -19.37 -8.50 30.38
C LEU A 642 -19.15 -8.31 28.88
N THR A 643 -20.13 -7.79 28.14
CA THR A 643 -20.00 -7.43 26.72
C THR A 643 -19.07 -6.21 26.51
N HIS A 644 -18.90 -5.37 27.53
CA HIS A 644 -18.03 -4.19 27.52
C HIS A 644 -16.52 -4.47 27.51
N ILE A 645 -16.09 -5.71 27.79
CA ILE A 645 -14.66 -6.07 27.77
C ILE A 645 -14.17 -6.34 26.32
N ARG A 646 -15.08 -6.47 25.36
CA ARG A 646 -14.76 -6.78 23.95
C ARG A 646 -14.74 -5.49 23.12
N LYS A 647 -13.59 -4.82 23.01
CA LYS A 647 -13.48 -3.64 22.13
C LYS A 647 -13.12 -4.08 20.70
N LEU A 648 -14.14 -4.15 19.83
CA LEU A 648 -13.98 -4.13 18.39
C LEU A 648 -14.07 -2.67 17.96
N VAL A 649 -12.96 -2.12 17.48
CA VAL A 649 -12.88 -0.70 17.11
C VAL A 649 -12.56 -0.60 15.63
N LEU A 650 -13.42 0.05 14.86
CA LEU A 650 -13.15 0.36 13.46
C LEU A 650 -13.13 1.88 13.29
N MET A 651 -12.02 2.41 12.81
CA MET A 651 -11.85 3.85 12.57
C MET A 651 -11.45 4.07 11.11
N ASP A 652 -11.60 5.30 10.60
CA ASP A 652 -10.77 5.69 9.46
C ASP A 652 -9.27 5.70 9.84
N THR A 653 -8.39 5.64 8.84
CA THR A 653 -6.93 5.59 9.07
C THR A 653 -6.35 6.84 9.73
N TRP A 654 -7.10 7.95 9.76
CA TRP A 654 -6.73 9.17 10.48
C TRP A 654 -7.28 9.21 11.90
N GLY A 655 -8.08 8.23 12.31
CA GLY A 655 -8.73 8.18 13.61
C GLY A 655 -9.76 9.30 13.82
N ALA A 656 -10.27 9.91 12.75
CA ALA A 656 -11.18 11.05 12.83
C ALA A 656 -12.63 10.63 13.12
N ASN A 657 -13.05 9.49 12.58
CA ASN A 657 -14.40 8.96 12.73
C ASN A 657 -14.39 7.50 13.19
N ASP A 658 -15.36 7.16 14.02
CA ASP A 658 -15.64 5.82 14.52
C ASP A 658 -16.75 5.16 13.68
N TYR A 659 -16.48 3.94 13.21
CA TYR A 659 -17.35 3.09 12.42
C TYR A 659 -17.57 1.72 13.08
N SER A 660 -17.33 1.61 14.38
CA SER A 660 -17.46 0.36 15.13
C SER A 660 -18.89 -0.20 15.14
N ASP A 661 -19.88 0.66 14.88
CA ASP A 661 -21.29 0.28 14.66
C ASP A 661 -21.48 -0.66 13.45
N LYS A 662 -20.52 -0.66 12.52
CA LYS A 662 -20.51 -1.51 11.32
C LYS A 662 -19.82 -2.86 11.54
N VAL A 663 -19.32 -3.12 12.74
CA VAL A 663 -18.59 -4.33 13.09
C VAL A 663 -19.44 -5.21 13.99
N SER A 664 -19.46 -6.51 13.69
CA SER A 664 -20.11 -7.52 14.51
C SER A 664 -19.21 -8.74 14.66
N TYR A 665 -19.47 -9.58 15.65
CA TYR A 665 -18.78 -10.84 15.84
C TYR A 665 -19.76 -12.00 15.98
N SER A 666 -19.59 -13.02 15.15
CA SER A 666 -20.38 -14.25 15.20
C SER A 666 -19.61 -15.41 14.59
N ASP A 667 -19.81 -16.62 15.13
CA ASP A 667 -19.26 -17.86 14.57
C ASP A 667 -17.74 -17.86 14.33
N GLY A 668 -16.95 -17.20 15.19
CA GLY A 668 -15.50 -17.13 14.99
C GLY A 668 -15.02 -16.06 14.01
N TYR A 669 -15.92 -15.23 13.48
CA TYR A 669 -15.61 -14.18 12.51
C TYR A 669 -15.92 -12.78 13.04
N VAL A 670 -15.00 -11.84 12.82
CA VAL A 670 -15.31 -10.41 12.84
C VAL A 670 -15.88 -10.04 11.46
N THR A 671 -17.10 -9.54 11.43
CA THR A 671 -17.82 -9.19 10.21
C THR A 671 -17.98 -7.68 10.11
N ILE A 672 -17.52 -7.11 8.99
CA ILE A 672 -17.64 -5.69 8.66
C ILE A 672 -18.57 -5.55 7.46
N SER A 673 -19.53 -4.62 7.51
CA SER A 673 -20.46 -4.40 6.41
C SER A 673 -20.78 -2.91 6.19
N LYS A 674 -21.31 -2.55 5.02
CA LYS A 674 -21.82 -1.20 4.72
C LYS A 674 -20.76 -0.08 4.85
N LEU A 675 -19.52 -0.37 4.51
CA LEU A 675 -18.48 0.66 4.38
C LEU A 675 -18.63 1.39 3.05
N LYS A 676 -18.40 2.71 3.10
CA LYS A 676 -18.32 3.59 1.93
C LYS A 676 -16.86 3.64 1.44
N PRO A 677 -16.60 4.10 0.20
CA PRO A 677 -15.23 4.23 -0.29
C PRO A 677 -14.33 5.01 0.66
N GLY A 678 -13.15 4.48 0.96
CA GLY A 678 -12.21 5.03 1.95
C GLY A 678 -11.28 3.99 2.57
N ASP A 679 -10.41 4.46 3.46
CA ASP A 679 -9.37 3.66 4.12
C ASP A 679 -9.68 3.54 5.62
N TYR A 680 -9.73 2.31 6.13
CA TYR A 680 -10.15 2.02 7.50
C TYR A 680 -9.15 1.12 8.23
N MET A 681 -9.14 1.19 9.56
CA MET A 681 -8.36 0.34 10.44
C MET A 681 -9.26 -0.30 11.50
N LEU A 682 -9.35 -1.63 11.47
CA LEU A 682 -9.98 -2.45 12.50
C LEU A 682 -8.93 -2.82 13.56
N SER A 683 -9.29 -2.69 14.84
CA SER A 683 -8.57 -3.24 15.98
C SER A 683 -9.48 -4.09 16.85
N CYS A 684 -9.04 -5.29 17.22
CA CYS A 684 -9.76 -6.20 18.11
C CYS A 684 -8.93 -6.58 19.33
N ASP A 685 -9.58 -6.69 20.49
CA ASP A 685 -9.02 -7.19 21.76
C ASP A 685 -7.67 -6.54 22.11
N PHE A 686 -7.67 -5.23 22.35
CA PHE A 686 -6.49 -4.44 22.73
C PHE A 686 -5.30 -4.59 21.76
N HIS A 687 -5.56 -4.46 20.46
CA HIS A 687 -4.56 -4.55 19.37
C HIS A 687 -3.97 -5.94 19.12
N LYS A 688 -4.53 -7.03 19.66
CA LYS A 688 -4.11 -8.39 19.28
C LYS A 688 -4.44 -8.74 17.83
N CYS A 689 -5.41 -8.05 17.23
CA CYS A 689 -5.66 -8.06 15.79
C CYS A 689 -5.75 -6.61 15.30
N VAL A 690 -4.98 -6.31 14.25
CA VAL A 690 -4.99 -5.02 13.54
C VAL A 690 -5.07 -5.32 12.05
N VAL A 691 -6.10 -4.81 11.38
CA VAL A 691 -6.39 -5.06 9.97
C VAL A 691 -6.74 -3.74 9.28
N PHE A 692 -6.16 -3.50 8.11
CA PHE A 692 -6.49 -2.38 7.23
C PHE A 692 -7.48 -2.80 6.15
N VAL A 693 -8.52 -2.00 5.93
CA VAL A 693 -9.57 -2.26 4.93
C VAL A 693 -9.65 -1.08 3.97
N TYR A 694 -9.41 -1.33 2.69
CA TYR A 694 -9.49 -0.34 1.61
C TYR A 694 -10.77 -0.60 0.80
N VAL A 695 -11.64 0.39 0.69
CA VAL A 695 -12.95 0.25 0.05
C VAL A 695 -12.98 1.03 -1.26
N CYS A 696 -13.20 0.33 -2.37
CA CYS A 696 -13.26 0.87 -3.72
C CYS A 696 -14.71 1.27 -4.11
N PRO A 697 -14.91 2.32 -4.93
CA PRO A 697 -16.23 2.64 -5.50
C PRO A 697 -16.75 1.53 -6.41
N SER A 698 -18.07 1.27 -6.38
CA SER A 698 -18.72 0.30 -7.28
C SER A 698 -19.40 0.95 -8.50
N GLU A 699 -19.55 2.27 -8.52
CA GLU A 699 -20.25 3.02 -9.57
C GLU A 699 -19.30 3.60 -10.64
N SER A 700 -19.85 3.90 -11.82
CA SER A 700 -19.10 4.52 -12.92
C SER A 700 -18.36 5.79 -12.46
N PRO A 701 -17.08 5.95 -12.81
CA PRO A 701 -16.35 5.29 -13.89
C PRO A 701 -15.71 3.94 -13.53
N SER A 702 -15.88 3.43 -12.30
CA SER A 702 -15.25 2.18 -11.87
C SER A 702 -15.85 0.96 -12.59
N VAL A 703 -15.00 0.11 -13.17
CA VAL A 703 -15.39 -1.15 -13.85
C VAL A 703 -14.76 -2.33 -13.14
N VAL A 704 -15.58 -3.31 -12.76
CA VAL A 704 -15.09 -4.58 -12.21
C VAL A 704 -14.96 -5.59 -13.34
N ILE A 705 -13.75 -6.11 -13.51
CA ILE A 705 -13.43 -7.15 -14.49
C ILE A 705 -12.97 -8.42 -13.79
N GLU A 706 -13.25 -9.56 -14.40
CA GLU A 706 -12.75 -10.85 -13.95
C GLU A 706 -11.66 -11.32 -14.92
N THR A 707 -10.47 -11.60 -14.39
CA THR A 707 -9.33 -12.07 -15.17
C THR A 707 -9.46 -13.55 -15.50
N SER A 708 -8.60 -14.04 -16.40
CA SER A 708 -8.49 -15.46 -16.82
C SER A 708 -8.40 -16.45 -15.64
N ASN A 709 -7.79 -16.05 -14.53
CA ASN A 709 -7.63 -16.83 -13.31
C ASN A 709 -8.72 -16.56 -12.25
N LYS A 710 -9.83 -15.92 -12.62
CA LYS A 710 -10.96 -15.57 -11.74
C LYS A 710 -10.65 -14.53 -10.65
N ALA A 711 -9.53 -13.82 -10.75
CA ALA A 711 -9.29 -12.67 -9.88
C ALA A 711 -10.23 -11.53 -10.30
N ARG A 712 -10.75 -10.80 -9.32
CA ARG A 712 -11.68 -9.69 -9.56
C ARG A 712 -10.92 -8.38 -9.38
N ILE A 713 -10.88 -7.55 -10.41
CA ILE A 713 -10.11 -6.31 -10.44
C ILE A 713 -11.05 -5.14 -10.64
N CYS A 714 -10.90 -4.10 -9.84
CA CYS A 714 -11.61 -2.84 -9.99
C CYS A 714 -10.70 -1.83 -10.70
N LEU A 715 -11.12 -1.39 -11.88
CA LEU A 715 -10.50 -0.31 -12.65
C LEU A 715 -11.24 0.99 -12.36
N ASP A 716 -10.62 1.87 -11.58
CA ASP A 716 -11.07 3.25 -11.37
C ASP A 716 -10.26 4.20 -12.27
N ASP A 717 -10.79 5.38 -12.62
CA ASP A 717 -10.18 6.30 -13.59
C ASP A 717 -8.71 6.64 -13.27
N SER A 718 -8.35 6.59 -11.99
CA SER A 718 -7.01 6.91 -11.48
C SER A 718 -6.28 5.75 -10.81
N LYS A 719 -6.92 4.59 -10.59
CA LYS A 719 -6.36 3.50 -9.75
C LYS A 719 -6.84 2.11 -10.19
N ILE A 720 -6.03 1.10 -9.90
CA ILE A 720 -6.33 -0.31 -10.17
C ILE A 720 -6.19 -1.07 -8.86
N PHE A 721 -7.19 -1.89 -8.51
CA PHE A 721 -7.22 -2.66 -7.27
C PHE A 721 -7.59 -4.12 -7.54
N GLU A 722 -6.88 -5.06 -6.91
CA GLU A 722 -7.26 -6.48 -6.89
C GLU A 722 -8.11 -6.75 -5.65
N LEU A 723 -9.36 -7.17 -5.85
CA LEU A 723 -10.31 -7.37 -4.76
C LEU A 723 -10.00 -8.64 -3.98
N SER A 724 -9.96 -8.51 -2.66
CA SER A 724 -9.81 -9.63 -1.72
C SER A 724 -11.08 -10.48 -1.65
N GLU A 725 -10.91 -11.75 -1.27
CA GLU A 725 -12.05 -12.61 -0.94
C GLU A 725 -12.82 -12.04 0.26
N SER A 726 -14.14 -11.94 0.15
CA SER A 726 -15.00 -11.43 1.23
C SER A 726 -15.14 -12.36 2.42
N GLU A 727 -14.79 -13.64 2.25
CA GLU A 727 -14.88 -14.65 3.29
C GLU A 727 -13.64 -15.55 3.23
N THR A 728 -12.83 -15.51 4.28
CA THR A 728 -11.62 -16.32 4.39
C THR A 728 -11.88 -17.62 5.18
N LEU A 729 -11.22 -18.70 4.80
CA LEU A 729 -11.42 -20.03 5.41
C LEU A 729 -11.01 -20.07 6.88
N GLN A 730 -11.90 -20.54 7.77
CA GLN A 730 -11.60 -20.80 9.19
C GLN A 730 -11.89 -22.25 9.55
N ILE A 731 -10.95 -22.91 10.24
CA ILE A 731 -11.22 -24.21 10.87
C ILE A 731 -11.93 -23.95 12.20
N GLN A 732 -13.26 -23.98 12.19
CA GLN A 732 -14.08 -23.65 13.36
C GLN A 732 -14.17 -24.79 14.40
N LYS A 733 -13.92 -26.05 13.99
CA LYS A 733 -13.85 -27.25 14.83
C LYS A 733 -13.28 -28.42 14.03
N VAL A 734 -12.44 -29.25 14.64
CA VAL A 734 -12.22 -30.63 14.16
C VAL A 734 -13.42 -31.46 14.62
N GLU A 735 -14.59 -31.22 14.06
CA GLU A 735 -15.71 -32.15 14.27
C GLU A 735 -15.32 -33.47 13.63
N GLN A 736 -15.33 -34.53 14.43
CA GLN A 736 -15.10 -35.91 14.02
C GLN A 736 -15.86 -36.19 12.72
N ARG A 737 -15.12 -36.20 11.60
CA ARG A 737 -15.59 -36.57 10.24
C ARG A 737 -16.30 -37.94 10.19
N GLY A 738 -16.34 -38.69 11.29
CA GLY A 738 -17.01 -39.99 11.43
C GLY A 738 -18.54 -39.94 11.52
N ARG A 739 -19.18 -38.85 11.98
CA ARG A 739 -20.66 -38.85 12.20
C ARG A 739 -21.47 -38.65 10.92
N LYS A 740 -21.13 -37.65 10.09
CA LYS A 740 -21.81 -37.41 8.81
C LYS A 740 -21.59 -38.53 7.78
N ARG A 741 -20.47 -39.27 7.85
CA ARG A 741 -20.19 -40.42 6.99
C ARG A 741 -21.04 -41.64 7.35
N LYS A 742 -21.24 -41.91 8.64
CA LYS A 742 -22.14 -42.98 9.12
C LYS A 742 -23.59 -42.73 8.75
N GLU A 743 -24.11 -41.50 8.88
CA GLU A 743 -25.49 -41.19 8.48
C GLU A 743 -25.73 -41.30 6.96
N LYS A 744 -24.72 -40.99 6.14
CA LYS A 744 -24.79 -41.16 4.69
C LYS A 744 -24.79 -42.64 4.29
N GLU A 745 -23.92 -43.44 4.91
CA GLU A 745 -23.86 -44.90 4.71
C GLU A 745 -25.12 -45.61 5.19
N GLU A 746 -25.74 -45.13 6.27
CA GLU A 746 -26.99 -45.70 6.81
C GLU A 746 -28.21 -45.34 5.95
N LYS A 747 -28.26 -44.11 5.40
CA LYS A 747 -29.25 -43.70 4.41
C LYS A 747 -29.10 -44.47 3.09
N GLU A 748 -27.87 -44.73 2.65
CA GLU A 748 -27.58 -45.49 1.43
C GLU A 748 -27.89 -46.99 1.60
N LYS A 749 -27.63 -47.57 2.78
CA LYS A 749 -28.06 -48.94 3.13
C LYS A 749 -29.58 -49.08 3.22
N LYS A 750 -30.30 -48.06 3.73
CA LYS A 750 -31.78 -48.04 3.71
C LYS A 750 -32.35 -47.91 2.29
N ARG A 751 -31.64 -47.22 1.39
CA ARG A 751 -32.04 -47.06 -0.03
C ARG A 751 -31.76 -48.29 -0.89
N LYS A 752 -30.79 -49.14 -0.50
CA LYS A 752 -30.52 -50.44 -1.14
C LYS A 752 -31.36 -51.61 -0.58
N ARG A 753 -32.08 -51.39 0.54
CA ARG A 753 -32.98 -52.37 1.18
C ARG A 753 -34.46 -52.14 0.85
N ARG A 754 -34.81 -50.98 0.30
CA ARG A 754 -36.08 -50.71 -0.38
C ARG A 754 -35.85 -50.92 -1.86
#